data_AF-B4M1A2-F1
#
_entry.id   AF-B4M1A2-F1
#
_cell.length_a   1.000
_cell.length_b   1.000
_cell.length_c   1.000
_cell.angle_alpha   90.00
_cell.angle_beta   90.00
_cell.angle_gamma   90.00
#
_symmetry.space_group_name_H-M   'P 1'
#
loop_
_entity.id
_entity.type
_entity.pdbx_description
1 polymer ?
#
loop_
_entity_poly.entity_id
_entity_poly.type
_entity_poly.pdbx_seq_one_letter_code
_entity_poly.pdbx_strand_id
1 'polypeptide(L)'
;MSSMSLWKRISSHADCEQRMAAYYNKKGLYDLRLCLAPWIEDRIMSEQITPNSTNQLERVAIKFIEDLQQKLLSTRASDQVLKYRLVELCALIQRTPALELYTHLRSGLQKELQLAAEKSVAVAAAGQSMPLNTYNMNNAVSAAAAVVGMNGGYVDTSDLLGVAGSSPVAAGMSTGIMHNMGENATAGPMATPKVELYEVHHQIMHSLNEFSRCTDSLKVLVQSYRYMINAPNSPEAETLFKRLIEEKSSLVARLRRSFLYYDSLQDMVIAELKNWRRQQALAGNGAHFSENMLDDIQRCFELLESFVIHLLSAVKETIFVRLMNDDPDLNCLLEQVQVAQKNLVCSAFIVDKQPPQVMKTNTRFAASVRWLLGSQLGIQMNPPTVECIIMSELQAQRFVTRGTHMDVTHSSLAGQSSGEIQNCSSTMEYQENNHVFSASFRNMQLKKIKRAEKKGTESVMDEKFALFFYATTTVNDYQIRVWTLSLPVVVIVHGNQEPQSWATITWDNAFADIVRDPFVVTDRVTWRQLSVALNTKFGSCTQRALTSENLEFLFEKLHRDNIVGERNNEHISWNQFCKEPLPDRTFTFWEWFFAIMKLTKDHLLSMWKAGRITGFINKAKAHDDLLRAVTGIGTFLLRFSDSELGGVTIAYVNECGSVTMLSPWTARDFQILNLADRIRDLEMLRCLHPTDINVQPLDRDLAFGDFYTQRTEPTPRVDGYVPSTIRVQVRTTGDTGSISGTPHHPMQSPPQDSMSMGNGSDFPMADFDTMQNFDVYNRL
;
A
#
# COMPACT_ATOMS: atom_id res chain seq x y z
N MET A 1 -4.71 37.98 -15.59
CA MET A 1 -4.53 36.63 -15.00
C MET A 1 -5.91 36.01 -14.84
N SER A 2 -6.18 34.84 -15.42
CA SER A 2 -7.47 34.17 -15.20
C SER A 2 -7.49 33.57 -13.79
N SER A 3 -8.61 33.72 -13.08
CA SER A 3 -8.79 33.08 -11.77
C SER A 3 -8.66 31.55 -11.92
N MET A 4 -7.87 30.90 -11.06
CA MET A 4 -7.84 29.44 -11.05
C MET A 4 -9.21 28.90 -10.60
N SER A 5 -9.74 27.92 -11.34
CA SER A 5 -10.94 27.19 -10.95
C SER A 5 -10.80 26.64 -9.52
N LEU A 6 -11.93 26.56 -8.81
CA LEU A 6 -11.99 26.00 -7.47
C LEU A 6 -11.44 24.56 -7.46
N TRP A 7 -11.76 23.75 -8.48
CA TRP A 7 -11.18 22.41 -8.60
C TRP A 7 -9.65 22.45 -8.63
N LYS A 8 -9.05 23.38 -9.38
CA LYS A 8 -7.59 23.49 -9.50
C LYS A 8 -6.91 23.93 -8.20
N ARG A 9 -7.64 24.65 -7.33
CA ARG A 9 -7.20 25.00 -5.96
C ARG A 9 -7.41 23.87 -4.94
N ILE A 10 -8.27 22.91 -5.25
CA ILE A 10 -8.49 21.70 -4.45
C ILE A 10 -7.49 20.60 -4.84
N SER A 11 -7.27 20.39 -6.13
CA SER A 11 -6.31 19.39 -6.65
C SER A 11 -4.84 19.77 -6.37
N SER A 12 -4.52 21.03 -6.05
CA SER A 12 -3.20 21.40 -5.52
C SER A 12 -2.94 20.89 -4.08
N HIS A 13 -3.92 20.27 -3.43
CA HIS A 13 -3.81 19.68 -2.11
C HIS A 13 -4.34 18.24 -2.13
N ALA A 14 -3.43 17.26 -2.20
CA ALA A 14 -3.78 15.84 -2.37
C ALA A 14 -4.78 15.30 -1.32
N ASP A 15 -4.78 15.83 -0.09
CA ASP A 15 -5.74 15.46 0.95
C ASP A 15 -7.16 16.01 0.69
N CYS A 16 -7.26 17.24 0.16
CA CYS A 16 -8.53 17.81 -0.28
C CYS A 16 -9.04 17.12 -1.56
N GLU A 17 -8.14 16.86 -2.51
CA GLU A 17 -8.47 16.14 -3.74
C GLU A 17 -9.02 14.75 -3.45
N GLN A 18 -8.33 13.94 -2.63
CA GLN A 18 -8.78 12.60 -2.28
C GLN A 18 -10.14 12.61 -1.56
N ARG A 19 -10.36 13.57 -0.65
CA ARG A 19 -11.65 13.77 0.03
C ARG A 19 -12.79 14.11 -0.94
N MET A 20 -12.54 15.03 -1.87
CA MET A 20 -13.56 15.45 -2.84
C MET A 20 -13.79 14.40 -3.94
N ALA A 21 -12.74 13.70 -4.38
CA ALA A 21 -12.85 12.55 -5.26
C ALA A 21 -13.74 11.46 -4.66
N ALA A 22 -13.52 11.11 -3.38
CA ALA A 22 -14.39 10.19 -2.66
C ALA A 22 -15.84 10.70 -2.54
N TYR A 23 -16.06 12.02 -2.39
CA TYR A 23 -17.41 12.61 -2.34
C TYR A 23 -18.15 12.50 -3.68
N TYR A 24 -17.52 12.86 -4.81
CA TYR A 24 -18.17 12.79 -6.12
C TYR A 24 -18.34 11.36 -6.63
N ASN A 25 -17.40 10.45 -6.31
CA ASN A 25 -17.51 9.04 -6.68
C ASN A 25 -18.69 8.31 -6.01
N LYS A 26 -19.27 8.82 -4.91
CA LYS A 26 -20.52 8.27 -4.33
C LYS A 26 -21.69 8.25 -5.32
N LYS A 27 -21.64 9.05 -6.38
CA LYS A 27 -22.64 9.12 -7.46
C LYS A 27 -22.04 8.93 -8.86
N GLY A 28 -20.77 8.51 -8.96
CA GLY A 28 -20.03 8.41 -10.23
C GLY A 28 -19.74 9.75 -10.91
N LEU A 29 -19.89 10.89 -10.20
CA LEU A 29 -19.82 12.24 -10.79
C LEU A 29 -18.39 12.83 -10.78
N TYR A 30 -17.37 12.03 -10.46
CA TYR A 30 -15.98 12.53 -10.35
C TYR A 30 -15.42 12.96 -11.70
N ASP A 31 -15.51 12.10 -12.71
CA ASP A 31 -15.04 12.41 -14.06
C ASP A 31 -15.81 13.60 -14.66
N LEU A 32 -17.11 13.71 -14.36
CA LEU A 32 -17.92 14.88 -14.71
C LEU A 32 -17.40 16.18 -14.05
N ARG A 33 -17.11 16.11 -12.75
CA ARG A 33 -16.56 17.23 -11.97
C ARG A 33 -15.21 17.68 -12.52
N LEU A 34 -14.36 16.74 -12.96
CA LEU A 34 -13.05 16.97 -13.55
C LEU A 34 -13.17 17.61 -14.95
N CYS A 35 -13.93 16.98 -15.86
CA CYS A 35 -14.03 17.40 -17.26
C CYS A 35 -14.71 18.77 -17.45
N LEU A 36 -15.73 19.10 -16.66
CA LEU A 36 -16.49 20.36 -16.78
C LEU A 36 -16.23 21.34 -15.63
N ALA A 37 -15.10 21.21 -14.93
CA ALA A 37 -14.84 21.93 -13.69
C ALA A 37 -15.16 23.44 -13.70
N PRO A 38 -14.61 24.26 -14.63
CA PRO A 38 -14.86 25.70 -14.63
C PRO A 38 -16.31 26.05 -14.98
N TRP A 39 -17.00 25.22 -15.76
CA TRP A 39 -18.38 25.46 -16.17
C TRP A 39 -19.37 25.12 -15.06
N ILE A 40 -19.15 24.02 -14.34
CA ILE A 40 -19.99 23.64 -13.19
C ILE A 40 -19.86 24.68 -12.07
N GLU A 41 -18.64 25.17 -11.82
CA GLU A 41 -18.36 26.25 -10.88
C GLU A 41 -19.09 27.54 -11.28
N ASP A 42 -18.86 28.04 -12.50
CA ASP A 42 -19.53 29.25 -13.01
C ASP A 42 -21.05 29.12 -12.97
N ARG A 43 -21.61 27.99 -13.43
CA ARG A 43 -23.05 27.81 -13.51
C ARG A 43 -23.75 27.76 -12.15
N ILE A 44 -23.15 27.10 -11.15
CA ILE A 44 -23.75 26.99 -9.80
C ILE A 44 -23.44 28.23 -8.93
N MET A 45 -22.30 28.91 -9.13
CA MET A 45 -21.93 30.09 -8.33
C MET A 45 -22.50 31.41 -8.88
N SER A 46 -22.81 31.49 -10.19
CA SER A 46 -23.50 32.65 -10.78
C SER A 46 -25.03 32.65 -10.55
N GLU A 47 -25.60 31.54 -10.06
CA GLU A 47 -27.01 31.46 -9.69
C GLU A 47 -27.33 32.32 -8.46
N GLN A 48 -27.65 33.60 -8.70
CA GLN A 48 -28.15 34.54 -7.68
C GLN A 48 -29.54 34.17 -7.11
N ILE A 49 -30.13 33.06 -7.57
CA ILE A 49 -31.44 32.58 -7.11
C ILE A 49 -31.22 31.68 -5.89
N THR A 50 -31.48 32.20 -4.69
CA THR A 50 -31.88 31.36 -3.56
C THR A 50 -33.27 30.79 -3.86
N PRO A 51 -33.43 29.46 -3.98
CA PRO A 51 -34.73 28.87 -4.26
C PRO A 51 -35.57 28.87 -2.98
N ASN A 52 -36.69 29.59 -3.01
CA ASN A 52 -37.55 29.82 -1.84
C ASN A 52 -38.68 28.79 -1.70
N SER A 53 -38.71 27.77 -2.57
CA SER A 53 -39.67 26.66 -2.53
C SER A 53 -39.13 25.42 -3.26
N THR A 54 -39.61 24.23 -2.89
CA THR A 54 -39.23 22.95 -3.50
C THR A 54 -39.46 22.95 -5.02
N ASN A 55 -40.62 23.46 -5.47
CA ASN A 55 -40.98 23.56 -6.88
C ASN A 55 -40.04 24.48 -7.68
N GLN A 56 -39.45 25.50 -7.04
CA GLN A 56 -38.47 26.38 -7.67
C GLN A 56 -37.10 25.69 -7.79
N LEU A 57 -36.67 24.99 -6.73
CA LEU A 57 -35.44 24.21 -6.72
C LEU A 57 -35.45 23.11 -7.79
N GLU A 58 -36.58 22.41 -7.95
CA GLU A 58 -36.74 21.36 -8.96
C GLU A 58 -36.66 21.92 -10.40
N ARG A 59 -37.28 23.07 -10.68
CA ARG A 59 -37.17 23.75 -11.99
C ARG A 59 -35.73 24.21 -12.30
N VAL A 60 -35.01 24.73 -11.29
CA VAL A 60 -33.59 25.09 -11.44
C VAL A 60 -32.76 23.85 -11.73
N ALA A 61 -32.98 22.76 -10.99
CA ALA A 61 -32.27 21.50 -11.19
C ALA A 61 -32.51 20.92 -12.59
N ILE A 62 -33.74 20.88 -13.09
CA ILE A 62 -34.05 20.41 -14.45
C ILE A 62 -33.32 21.25 -15.50
N LYS A 63 -33.41 22.58 -15.42
CA LYS A 63 -32.73 23.48 -16.36
C LYS A 63 -31.21 23.33 -16.32
N PHE A 64 -30.64 23.17 -15.12
CA PHE A 64 -29.21 22.92 -14.95
C PHE A 64 -28.76 21.62 -15.66
N ILE A 65 -29.57 20.55 -15.59
CA ILE A 65 -29.29 19.28 -16.28
C ILE A 65 -29.35 19.44 -17.80
N GLU A 66 -30.34 20.16 -18.33
CA GLU A 66 -30.45 20.44 -19.77
C GLU A 66 -29.21 21.20 -20.28
N ASP A 67 -28.80 22.26 -19.58
CA ASP A 67 -27.60 23.05 -19.89
C ASP A 67 -26.31 22.20 -19.75
N LEU A 68 -26.24 21.32 -18.74
CA LEU A 68 -25.11 20.42 -18.51
C LEU A 68 -24.96 19.39 -19.64
N GLN A 69 -26.07 18.80 -20.10
CA GLN A 69 -26.07 17.87 -21.23
C GLN A 69 -25.64 18.56 -22.53
N GLN A 70 -26.18 19.76 -22.81
CA GLN A 70 -25.74 20.60 -23.93
C GLN A 70 -24.23 20.92 -23.87
N LYS A 71 -23.71 21.21 -22.67
CA LYS A 71 -22.28 21.48 -22.46
C LYS A 71 -21.41 20.25 -22.66
N LEU A 72 -21.85 19.09 -22.16
CA LEU A 72 -21.14 17.82 -22.29
C LEU A 72 -21.06 17.39 -23.77
N LEU A 73 -22.15 17.49 -24.52
CA LEU A 73 -22.22 17.16 -25.95
C LEU A 73 -21.41 18.12 -26.85
N SER A 74 -21.25 19.38 -26.44
CA SER A 74 -20.43 20.37 -27.17
C SER A 74 -18.93 20.32 -26.83
N THR A 75 -18.52 19.44 -25.91
CA THR A 75 -17.11 19.29 -25.51
C THR A 75 -16.35 18.45 -26.55
N ARG A 76 -15.48 19.10 -27.33
CA ARG A 76 -14.65 18.44 -28.35
C ARG A 76 -13.52 17.63 -27.70
N ALA A 77 -13.66 16.31 -27.66
CA ALA A 77 -12.59 15.38 -27.28
C ALA A 77 -11.76 14.96 -28.51
N SER A 78 -10.45 15.16 -28.45
CA SER A 78 -9.48 14.65 -29.45
C SER A 78 -9.21 13.15 -29.29
N ASP A 79 -9.18 12.67 -28.04
CA ASP A 79 -8.96 11.29 -27.65
C ASP A 79 -10.25 10.45 -27.72
N GLN A 80 -10.11 9.19 -28.12
CA GLN A 80 -11.19 8.23 -28.25
C GLN A 80 -11.66 7.69 -26.88
N VAL A 81 -10.77 7.58 -25.89
CA VAL A 81 -11.13 7.14 -24.51
C VAL A 81 -12.04 8.17 -23.86
N LEU A 82 -11.68 9.46 -23.97
CA LEU A 82 -12.54 10.56 -23.54
C LEU A 82 -13.93 10.56 -24.21
N LYS A 83 -14.05 10.18 -25.49
CA LYS A 83 -15.38 10.07 -26.15
C LYS A 83 -16.25 8.97 -25.53
N TYR A 84 -15.68 7.80 -25.22
CA TYR A 84 -16.43 6.74 -24.52
C TYR A 84 -16.88 7.19 -23.13
N ARG A 85 -16.00 7.85 -22.35
CA ARG A 85 -16.35 8.41 -21.04
C ARG A 85 -17.44 9.48 -21.13
N LEU A 86 -17.42 10.36 -22.14
CA LEU A 86 -18.50 11.34 -22.35
C LEU A 86 -19.87 10.68 -22.60
N VAL A 87 -19.90 9.55 -23.32
CA VAL A 87 -21.14 8.77 -23.53
C VAL A 87 -21.64 8.14 -22.22
N GLU A 88 -20.75 7.57 -21.40
CA GLU A 88 -21.10 7.05 -20.08
C GLU A 88 -21.64 8.15 -19.15
N LEU A 89 -21.01 9.33 -19.16
CA LEU A 89 -21.45 10.48 -18.37
C LEU A 89 -22.82 11.01 -18.84
N CYS A 90 -23.09 11.07 -20.14
CA CYS A 90 -24.43 11.36 -20.67
C CYS A 90 -25.48 10.36 -20.13
N ALA A 91 -25.18 9.06 -20.17
CA ALA A 91 -26.07 8.01 -19.68
C ALA A 91 -26.27 8.08 -18.15
N LEU A 92 -25.24 8.43 -17.38
CA LEU A 92 -25.31 8.65 -15.94
C LEU A 92 -26.21 9.84 -15.59
N ILE A 93 -26.05 10.97 -16.27
CA ILE A 93 -26.88 12.16 -16.08
C ILE A 93 -28.35 11.86 -16.41
N GLN A 94 -28.63 11.13 -17.50
CA GLN A 94 -30.00 10.75 -17.88
C GLN A 94 -30.69 9.79 -16.89
N ARG A 95 -29.91 8.97 -16.17
CA ARG A 95 -30.42 7.98 -15.19
C ARG A 95 -30.54 8.53 -13.77
N THR A 96 -30.00 9.70 -13.49
CA THR A 96 -29.99 10.31 -12.15
C THR A 96 -31.11 11.36 -12.04
N PRO A 97 -31.92 11.38 -10.98
CA PRO A 97 -32.92 12.44 -10.78
C PRO A 97 -32.27 13.83 -10.80
N ALA A 98 -32.85 14.77 -11.55
CA ALA A 98 -32.27 16.09 -11.76
C ALA A 98 -31.97 16.83 -10.44
N LEU A 99 -32.93 16.78 -9.51
CA LEU A 99 -32.80 17.37 -8.17
C LEU A 99 -31.65 16.76 -7.37
N GLU A 100 -31.46 15.44 -7.44
CA GLU A 100 -30.40 14.71 -6.74
C GLU A 100 -29.01 15.08 -7.29
N LEU A 101 -28.86 15.11 -8.62
CA LEU A 101 -27.59 15.45 -9.26
C LEU A 101 -27.20 16.91 -9.01
N TYR A 102 -28.15 17.85 -9.19
CA TYR A 102 -27.91 19.27 -8.93
C TYR A 102 -27.55 19.53 -7.46
N THR A 103 -28.29 18.96 -6.51
CA THR A 103 -27.99 19.14 -5.08
C THR A 103 -26.66 18.51 -4.68
N HIS A 104 -26.31 17.32 -5.19
CA HIS A 104 -25.01 16.69 -4.92
C HIS A 104 -23.83 17.50 -5.48
N LEU A 105 -23.95 18.04 -6.70
CA LEU A 105 -22.91 18.94 -7.24
C LEU A 105 -22.77 20.23 -6.45
N ARG A 106 -23.90 20.87 -6.10
CA ARG A 106 -23.95 22.13 -5.32
C ARG A 106 -23.38 21.95 -3.91
N SER A 107 -23.75 20.90 -3.20
CA SER A 107 -23.18 20.58 -1.89
C SER A 107 -21.70 20.16 -1.96
N GLY A 108 -21.26 19.59 -3.09
CA GLY A 108 -19.84 19.35 -3.34
C GLY A 108 -19.03 20.65 -3.45
N LEU A 109 -19.48 21.59 -4.29
CA LEU A 109 -18.85 22.90 -4.44
C LEU A 109 -18.81 23.70 -3.12
N GLN A 110 -19.84 23.60 -2.29
CA GLN A 110 -19.84 24.21 -0.96
C GLN A 110 -18.74 23.64 -0.05
N LYS A 111 -18.52 22.31 -0.09
CA LYS A 111 -17.43 21.65 0.66
C LYS A 111 -16.06 22.02 0.12
N GLU A 112 -15.91 22.16 -1.19
CA GLU A 112 -14.68 22.67 -1.80
C GLU A 112 -14.39 24.11 -1.37
N LEU A 113 -15.39 25.00 -1.35
CA LEU A 113 -15.22 26.37 -0.87
C LEU A 113 -14.78 26.40 0.60
N GLN A 114 -15.35 25.53 1.44
CA GLN A 114 -14.94 25.38 2.83
C GLN A 114 -13.49 24.90 2.96
N LEU A 115 -13.13 23.80 2.28
CA LEU A 115 -11.77 23.25 2.29
C LEU A 115 -10.72 24.25 1.75
N ALA A 116 -11.06 25.00 0.70
CA ALA A 116 -10.20 26.05 0.14
C ALA A 116 -10.01 27.23 1.12
N ALA A 117 -11.03 27.59 1.89
CA ALA A 117 -10.94 28.59 2.94
C ALA A 117 -10.08 28.10 4.12
N GLU A 118 -10.30 26.86 4.60
CA GLU A 118 -9.50 26.22 5.66
C GLU A 118 -8.00 26.22 5.31
N LYS A 119 -7.64 25.84 4.07
CA LYS A 119 -6.25 25.85 3.60
C LYS A 119 -5.68 27.27 3.47
N SER A 120 -6.49 28.24 3.03
CA SER A 120 -6.08 29.64 2.91
C SER A 120 -5.79 30.28 4.29
N VAL A 121 -6.57 29.94 5.32
CA VAL A 121 -6.32 30.39 6.71
C VAL A 121 -5.08 29.72 7.30
N ALA A 122 -4.85 28.42 7.03
CA ALA A 122 -3.65 27.72 7.47
C ALA A 122 -2.36 28.32 6.88
N VAL A 123 -2.37 28.75 5.62
CA VAL A 123 -1.23 29.44 4.99
C VAL A 123 -1.01 30.84 5.59
N ALA A 124 -2.07 31.57 5.92
CA ALA A 124 -1.97 32.88 6.59
C ALA A 124 -1.40 32.75 8.02
N ALA A 125 -1.79 31.72 8.77
CA ALA A 125 -1.27 31.45 10.11
C ALA A 125 0.20 31.00 10.08
N ALA A 126 0.60 30.20 9.09
CA ALA A 126 2.00 29.79 8.90
C ALA A 126 2.91 30.94 8.43
N GLY A 127 2.34 32.01 7.86
CA GLY A 127 3.08 33.20 7.40
C GLY A 127 3.41 34.23 8.49
N GLN A 128 2.95 34.04 9.74
CA GLN A 128 3.22 34.95 10.87
C GLN A 128 4.16 34.35 11.92
N SER A 129 5.36 33.95 11.49
CA SER A 129 6.52 33.84 12.38
C SER A 129 7.61 34.81 11.92
N MET A 130 7.72 35.95 12.61
CA MET A 130 8.84 36.88 12.46
C MET A 130 9.36 37.30 13.84
N PRO A 131 10.67 37.60 13.96
CA PRO A 131 11.39 37.51 15.23
C PRO A 131 11.15 38.71 16.14
N LEU A 132 11.29 38.47 17.45
CA LEU A 132 11.37 39.51 18.47
C LEU A 132 12.67 40.32 18.33
N ASN A 133 12.55 41.60 17.98
CA ASN A 133 13.20 42.68 18.74
C ASN A 133 12.67 44.08 18.38
N THR A 134 12.00 44.67 19.38
CA THR A 134 12.11 46.07 19.84
C THR A 134 12.32 47.21 18.81
N TYR A 135 11.30 48.04 18.58
CA TYR A 135 11.45 49.50 18.47
C TYR A 135 10.18 50.27 18.84
N ASN A 136 10.39 51.53 19.23
CA ASN A 136 9.50 52.43 19.96
C ASN A 136 8.29 52.95 19.13
N MET A 137 7.13 53.15 19.76
CA MET A 137 6.03 53.99 19.25
C MET A 137 5.42 54.79 20.41
N ASN A 138 5.55 56.11 20.35
CA ASN A 138 4.97 57.06 21.31
C ASN A 138 3.56 57.48 20.89
N ASN A 139 2.73 57.81 21.89
CA ASN A 139 1.51 58.62 21.80
C ASN A 139 0.28 58.02 21.05
N ALA A 140 -0.96 58.15 21.55
CA ALA A 140 -1.40 58.70 22.85
C ALA A 140 -2.86 58.32 23.18
N VAL A 141 -3.29 58.75 24.39
CA VAL A 141 -4.68 59.02 24.85
C VAL A 141 -5.43 57.87 25.55
N SER A 142 -5.24 57.86 26.89
CA SER A 142 -6.29 57.70 27.94
C SER A 142 -6.98 56.33 28.16
N ALA A 143 -7.28 55.90 29.40
CA ALA A 143 -6.92 56.40 30.74
C ALA A 143 -7.19 55.34 31.85
N ALA A 144 -6.74 55.64 33.07
CA ALA A 144 -7.15 55.08 34.37
C ALA A 144 -6.49 53.78 34.94
N ALA A 145 -5.44 54.03 35.76
CA ALA A 145 -5.32 53.63 37.18
C ALA A 145 -4.42 52.43 37.64
N ALA A 146 -3.69 52.71 38.75
CA ALA A 146 -3.17 51.79 39.79
C ALA A 146 -1.80 51.06 39.65
N VAL A 147 -0.71 51.85 39.70
CA VAL A 147 0.57 51.77 40.50
C VAL A 147 1.02 50.45 41.24
N VAL A 148 2.37 50.29 41.33
CA VAL A 148 3.23 49.46 42.23
C VAL A 148 3.71 48.09 41.65
N GLY A 149 5.00 47.71 41.61
CA GLY A 149 6.27 48.43 41.87
C GLY A 149 7.58 47.56 41.85
N MET A 150 8.69 48.15 41.37
CA MET A 150 10.15 47.97 41.67
C MET A 150 10.97 46.63 41.61
N ASN A 151 12.26 46.81 41.20
CA ASN A 151 13.50 45.96 41.31
C ASN A 151 13.59 44.65 40.47
N GLY A 152 14.75 44.18 39.94
CA GLY A 152 16.15 44.66 39.87
C GLY A 152 17.18 43.67 40.51
N GLY A 153 18.35 43.29 39.95
CA GLY A 153 19.03 43.59 38.65
C GLY A 153 20.49 43.03 38.59
N TYR A 154 21.24 43.32 37.49
CA TYR A 154 22.70 43.06 37.22
C TYR A 154 23.25 41.63 36.96
N VAL A 155 24.15 41.54 35.94
CA VAL A 155 25.21 40.51 35.72
C VAL A 155 26.40 41.21 35.00
N ASP A 156 27.63 40.75 35.22
CA ASP A 156 28.89 41.28 34.63
C ASP A 156 29.68 40.18 33.86
N THR A 157 30.68 40.55 33.06
CA THR A 157 31.37 39.70 32.05
C THR A 157 32.83 39.35 32.39
N SER A 158 33.44 38.35 31.71
CA SER A 158 34.81 38.38 31.10
C SER A 158 35.34 37.01 30.57
N ASP A 159 36.30 37.09 29.62
CA ASP A 159 37.44 36.17 29.34
C ASP A 159 37.28 34.76 28.67
N LEU A 160 38.24 34.18 27.88
CA LEU A 160 39.35 34.69 27.00
C LEU A 160 40.03 33.49 26.20
N LEU A 161 40.57 33.71 24.97
CA LEU A 161 41.62 32.97 24.14
C LEU A 161 41.80 31.41 24.16
N GLY A 162 42.37 30.67 23.17
CA GLY A 162 42.93 30.92 21.82
C GLY A 162 43.84 29.76 21.28
N VAL A 163 44.46 29.94 20.08
CA VAL A 163 45.64 29.21 19.48
C VAL A 163 45.42 27.94 18.59
N ALA A 164 46.31 27.71 17.60
CA ALA A 164 46.24 26.74 16.48
C ALA A 164 47.59 26.05 16.14
N GLY A 165 47.63 25.02 15.26
CA GLY A 165 48.90 24.56 14.63
C GLY A 165 48.96 23.25 13.79
N SER A 166 49.38 23.39 12.52
CA SER A 166 50.21 22.47 11.69
C SER A 166 49.66 21.17 11.02
N SER A 167 50.20 20.90 9.82
CA SER A 167 50.04 19.68 8.99
C SER A 167 51.41 19.20 8.45
N PRO A 168 51.52 17.94 7.97
CA PRO A 168 52.50 17.56 6.94
C PRO A 168 51.87 16.87 5.70
N VAL A 169 52.70 16.49 4.73
CA VAL A 169 52.34 16.19 3.32
C VAL A 169 52.86 14.81 2.88
N ALA A 170 52.08 14.03 2.09
CA ALA A 170 52.50 13.40 0.81
C ALA A 170 51.68 12.16 0.32
N ALA A 171 51.40 12.16 -0.99
CA ALA A 171 51.37 11.02 -1.93
C ALA A 171 50.34 9.86 -1.83
N GLY A 172 49.25 9.99 -2.62
CA GLY A 172 48.97 9.07 -3.75
C GLY A 172 48.25 7.73 -3.53
N MET A 173 46.97 7.65 -3.95
CA MET A 173 46.42 6.64 -4.88
C MET A 173 44.90 6.84 -5.13
N SER A 174 44.48 6.57 -6.39
CA SER A 174 43.11 6.39 -6.94
C SER A 174 41.87 6.88 -6.17
N THR A 175 41.18 7.89 -6.73
CA THR A 175 39.92 8.43 -6.21
C THR A 175 38.68 7.67 -6.71
N GLY A 176 38.09 6.83 -5.85
CA GLY A 176 36.67 6.50 -5.93
C GLY A 176 35.86 7.51 -5.13
N ILE A 177 35.10 8.38 -5.79
CA ILE A 177 34.34 9.45 -5.10
C ILE A 177 33.02 8.89 -4.56
N MET A 178 33.02 8.51 -3.27
CA MET A 178 31.81 8.51 -2.46
C MET A 178 31.52 9.95 -2.03
N HIS A 179 30.37 10.49 -2.40
CA HIS A 179 29.90 11.77 -1.84
C HIS A 179 29.17 11.53 -0.53
N ASN A 180 29.85 11.86 0.58
CA ASN A 180 29.22 11.95 1.89
C ASN A 180 28.59 13.35 2.04
N MET A 181 27.29 13.43 2.30
CA MET A 181 26.59 14.68 2.64
C MET A 181 26.17 14.61 4.11
N GLY A 182 26.50 15.66 4.88
CA GLY A 182 26.45 15.64 6.33
C GLY A 182 25.05 15.67 6.94
N GLU A 183 24.97 15.19 8.17
CA GLU A 183 23.77 15.14 9.00
C GLU A 183 23.29 16.54 9.41
N ASN A 184 22.07 16.90 9.01
CA ASN A 184 21.06 17.57 9.86
C ASN A 184 19.84 18.01 9.01
N ALA A 185 18.85 17.13 8.88
CA ALA A 185 17.53 17.50 8.39
C ALA A 185 16.45 16.63 9.06
N THR A 186 15.51 17.27 9.75
CA THR A 186 14.35 16.61 10.37
C THR A 186 13.49 15.92 9.31
N ALA A 187 13.33 14.60 9.43
CA ALA A 187 12.60 13.78 8.47
C ALA A 187 11.07 13.96 8.54
N GLY A 188 10.56 15.00 7.87
CA GLY A 188 9.21 15.00 7.33
C GLY A 188 9.20 14.44 5.89
N PRO A 189 8.08 13.91 5.38
CA PRO A 189 8.01 13.46 4.00
C PRO A 189 8.03 14.68 3.07
N MET A 190 9.23 15.06 2.59
CA MET A 190 9.35 15.96 1.45
C MET A 190 8.75 15.25 0.23
N ALA A 191 7.56 15.68 -0.16
CA ALA A 191 7.01 15.32 -1.45
C ALA A 191 7.90 15.96 -2.53
N THR A 192 8.82 15.17 -3.09
CA THR A 192 9.39 15.46 -4.40
C THR A 192 8.24 15.71 -5.37
N PRO A 193 8.27 16.77 -6.21
CA PRO A 193 7.20 17.00 -7.17
C PRO A 193 7.02 15.74 -7.99
N LYS A 194 5.80 15.19 -7.95
CA LYS A 194 5.47 13.93 -8.59
C LYS A 194 5.38 14.17 -10.09
N VAL A 195 6.51 14.07 -10.78
CA VAL A 195 6.57 14.13 -12.24
C VAL A 195 5.60 13.08 -12.77
N GLU A 196 4.58 13.50 -13.49
CA GLU A 196 3.60 12.54 -13.99
C GLU A 196 4.26 11.67 -15.06
N LEU A 197 3.99 10.37 -15.07
CA LEU A 197 4.59 9.43 -16.02
C LEU A 197 4.34 9.83 -17.49
N TYR A 198 3.25 10.56 -17.74
CA TYR A 198 2.95 11.21 -19.01
C TYR A 198 3.97 12.29 -19.41
N GLU A 199 4.46 13.10 -18.47
CA GLU A 199 5.51 14.09 -18.71
C GLU A 199 6.84 13.39 -19.03
N VAL A 200 7.20 12.33 -18.31
CA VAL A 200 8.41 11.52 -18.58
C VAL A 200 8.34 10.94 -20.00
N HIS A 201 7.21 10.31 -20.36
CA HIS A 201 6.96 9.80 -21.71
C HIS A 201 7.14 10.89 -22.79
N HIS A 202 6.58 12.09 -22.58
CA HIS A 202 6.72 13.20 -23.51
C HIS A 202 8.18 13.73 -23.60
N GLN A 203 8.92 13.75 -22.49
CA GLN A 203 10.34 14.13 -22.47
C GLN A 203 11.22 13.13 -23.22
N ILE A 204 10.94 11.82 -23.12
CA ILE A 204 11.62 10.78 -23.91
C ILE A 204 11.35 10.99 -25.40
N MET A 205 10.08 11.15 -25.79
CA MET A 205 9.68 11.41 -27.19
C MET A 205 10.35 12.67 -27.75
N HIS A 206 10.37 13.77 -26.99
CA HIS A 206 11.03 15.00 -27.40
C HIS A 206 12.55 14.80 -27.60
N SER A 207 13.20 14.13 -26.66
CA SER A 207 14.65 13.86 -26.71
C SER A 207 15.04 12.95 -27.88
N LEU A 208 14.24 11.93 -28.17
CA LEU A 208 14.39 11.05 -29.32
C LEU A 208 14.19 11.80 -30.66
N ASN A 209 13.19 12.69 -30.73
CA ASN A 209 12.95 13.52 -31.90
C ASN A 209 14.09 14.52 -32.15
N GLU A 210 14.62 15.18 -31.12
CA GLU A 210 15.80 16.04 -31.27
C GLU A 210 17.05 15.24 -31.64
N PHE A 211 17.20 14.01 -31.13
CA PHE A 211 18.28 13.11 -31.51
C PHE A 211 18.25 12.72 -33.00
N SER A 212 17.08 12.61 -33.63
CA SER A 212 16.98 12.26 -35.07
C SER A 212 17.80 13.18 -35.99
N ARG A 213 17.91 14.48 -35.65
CA ARG A 213 18.73 15.47 -36.36
C ARG A 213 20.24 15.18 -36.27
N CYS A 214 20.66 14.51 -35.21
CA CYS A 214 22.03 14.02 -35.03
C CYS A 214 22.34 12.92 -36.06
N THR A 215 21.40 12.00 -36.29
CA THR A 215 21.51 10.92 -37.28
C THR A 215 21.64 11.46 -38.70
N ASP A 216 20.92 12.51 -39.07
CA ASP A 216 21.08 13.13 -40.41
C ASP A 216 22.42 13.83 -40.59
N SER A 217 22.93 14.47 -39.54
CA SER A 217 24.29 15.04 -39.54
C SER A 217 25.36 13.96 -39.70
N LEU A 218 25.18 12.81 -39.04
CA LEU A 218 26.06 11.65 -39.14
C LEU A 218 26.07 11.05 -40.56
N LYS A 219 24.92 10.91 -41.22
CA LYS A 219 24.84 10.45 -42.62
C LYS A 219 25.70 11.34 -43.55
N VAL A 220 25.63 12.66 -43.38
CA VAL A 220 26.45 13.62 -44.13
C VAL A 220 27.94 13.43 -43.83
N LEU A 221 28.32 13.33 -42.55
CA LEU A 221 29.71 13.10 -42.14
C LEU A 221 30.29 11.81 -42.76
N VAL A 222 29.55 10.69 -42.65
CA VAL A 222 29.96 9.39 -43.20
C VAL A 222 30.07 9.43 -44.73
N GLN A 223 29.16 10.13 -45.41
CA GLN A 223 29.21 10.27 -46.86
C GLN A 223 30.39 11.12 -47.33
N SER A 224 30.66 12.25 -46.66
CA SER A 224 31.81 13.12 -46.92
C SER A 224 33.15 12.40 -46.63
N TYR A 225 33.21 11.60 -45.57
CA TYR A 225 34.37 10.76 -45.24
C TYR A 225 34.63 9.67 -46.30
N ARG A 226 33.58 8.97 -46.77
CA ARG A 226 33.67 8.00 -47.87
C ARG A 226 34.14 8.65 -49.17
N TYR A 227 33.66 9.86 -49.49
CA TYR A 227 34.12 10.61 -50.65
C TYR A 227 35.62 10.94 -50.55
N MET A 228 36.08 11.41 -49.39
CA MET A 228 37.49 11.73 -49.15
C MET A 228 38.41 10.50 -49.33
N ILE A 229 38.07 9.35 -48.76
CA ILE A 229 38.86 8.11 -48.91
C ILE A 229 38.96 7.67 -50.37
N ASN A 230 37.86 7.79 -51.12
CA ASN A 230 37.79 7.33 -52.51
C ASN A 230 38.40 8.33 -53.52
N ALA A 231 38.77 9.54 -53.09
CA ALA A 231 39.33 10.60 -53.93
C ALA A 231 40.59 11.26 -53.33
N PRO A 232 41.68 10.50 -53.04
CA PRO A 232 42.83 10.96 -52.27
C PRO A 232 43.64 12.08 -52.93
N ASN A 233 43.53 12.27 -54.25
CA ASN A 233 44.28 13.26 -55.03
C ASN A 233 43.49 14.56 -55.29
N SER A 234 42.45 14.85 -54.49
CA SER A 234 41.68 16.09 -54.63
C SER A 234 42.51 17.32 -54.23
N PRO A 235 42.50 18.42 -55.02
CA PRO A 235 43.17 19.67 -54.63
C PRO A 235 42.56 20.33 -53.38
N GLU A 236 41.37 19.90 -52.94
CA GLU A 236 40.67 20.40 -51.76
C GLU A 236 40.79 19.47 -50.53
N ALA A 237 41.57 18.38 -50.63
CA ALA A 237 41.59 17.31 -49.63
C ALA A 237 41.93 17.80 -48.20
N GLU A 238 42.89 18.71 -48.04
CA GLU A 238 43.27 19.23 -46.72
C GLU A 238 42.16 20.09 -46.08
N THR A 239 41.46 20.89 -46.88
CA THR A 239 40.32 21.71 -46.43
C THR A 239 39.13 20.83 -46.06
N LEU A 240 38.87 19.78 -46.83
CA LEU A 240 37.84 18.78 -46.53
C LEU A 240 38.17 18.02 -45.24
N PHE A 241 39.42 17.62 -45.05
CA PHE A 241 39.89 16.90 -43.86
C PHE A 241 39.72 17.74 -42.58
N LYS A 242 40.11 19.03 -42.60
CA LYS A 242 39.90 19.95 -41.47
C LYS A 242 38.41 20.11 -41.13
N ARG A 243 37.56 20.31 -42.13
CA ARG A 243 36.10 20.37 -41.94
C ARG A 243 35.53 19.09 -41.33
N LEU A 244 35.96 17.92 -41.81
CA LEU A 244 35.52 16.62 -41.28
C LEU A 244 35.90 16.43 -39.81
N ILE A 245 37.05 16.93 -39.36
CA ILE A 245 37.45 16.92 -37.95
C ILE A 245 36.49 17.78 -37.12
N GLU A 246 36.22 19.01 -37.54
CA GLU A 246 35.30 19.93 -36.85
C GLU A 246 33.86 19.37 -36.79
N GLU A 247 33.36 18.84 -37.91
CA GLU A 247 32.05 18.18 -38.00
C GLU A 247 31.97 16.95 -37.07
N LYS A 248 33.01 16.10 -37.05
CA LYS A 248 33.10 14.94 -36.14
C LYS A 248 33.11 15.38 -34.68
N SER A 249 33.94 16.35 -34.30
CA SER A 249 34.01 16.85 -32.91
C SER A 249 32.66 17.43 -32.45
N SER A 250 31.99 18.20 -33.31
CA SER A 250 30.64 18.72 -33.07
C SER A 250 29.58 17.61 -32.94
N LEU A 251 29.70 16.54 -33.73
CA LEU A 251 28.84 15.37 -33.60
C LEU A 251 29.07 14.63 -32.26
N VAL A 252 30.32 14.34 -31.89
CA VAL A 252 30.65 13.68 -30.61
C VAL A 252 30.13 14.48 -29.41
N ALA A 253 30.26 15.80 -29.41
CA ALA A 253 29.71 16.66 -28.37
C ALA A 253 28.17 16.57 -28.26
N ARG A 254 27.46 16.42 -29.39
CA ARG A 254 26.01 16.20 -29.42
C ARG A 254 25.63 14.81 -28.91
N LEU A 255 26.32 13.75 -29.35
CA LEU A 255 26.09 12.37 -28.88
C LEU A 255 26.23 12.29 -27.35
N ARG A 256 27.27 12.90 -26.78
CA ARG A 256 27.45 13.00 -25.32
C ARG A 256 26.30 13.70 -24.62
N ARG A 257 25.84 14.84 -25.16
CA ARG A 257 24.69 15.57 -24.58
C ARG A 257 23.41 14.74 -24.65
N SER A 258 23.16 14.04 -25.75
CA SER A 258 22.02 13.14 -25.89
C SER A 258 22.09 11.96 -24.92
N PHE A 259 23.29 11.42 -24.66
CA PHE A 259 23.47 10.40 -23.62
C PHE A 259 23.14 10.92 -22.21
N LEU A 260 23.59 12.13 -21.84
CA LEU A 260 23.26 12.73 -20.54
C LEU A 260 21.75 12.93 -20.35
N TYR A 261 21.00 13.31 -21.40
CA TYR A 261 19.55 13.37 -21.34
C TYR A 261 18.92 11.97 -21.22
N TYR A 262 19.42 10.99 -21.99
CA TYR A 262 18.97 9.61 -21.92
C TYR A 262 19.16 9.00 -20.51
N ASP A 263 20.33 9.19 -19.89
CA ASP A 263 20.67 8.71 -18.55
C ASP A 263 19.71 9.27 -17.48
N SER A 264 19.47 10.59 -17.53
CA SER A 264 18.50 11.25 -16.64
C SER A 264 17.05 10.76 -16.85
N LEU A 265 16.65 10.46 -18.09
CA LEU A 265 15.34 9.89 -18.40
C LEU A 265 15.22 8.43 -17.95
N GLN A 266 16.28 7.65 -18.09
CA GLN A 266 16.37 6.28 -17.58
C GLN A 266 16.20 6.27 -16.05
N ASP A 267 16.89 7.14 -15.32
CA ASP A 267 16.75 7.25 -13.86
C ASP A 267 15.32 7.58 -13.43
N MET A 268 14.63 8.49 -14.12
CA MET A 268 13.23 8.82 -13.83
C MET A 268 12.28 7.63 -14.08
N VAL A 269 12.44 6.89 -15.17
CA VAL A 269 11.63 5.69 -15.46
C VAL A 269 11.93 4.55 -14.48
N ILE A 270 13.19 4.38 -14.08
CA ILE A 270 13.59 3.40 -13.06
C ILE A 270 13.04 3.78 -11.67
N ALA A 271 12.98 5.08 -11.33
CA ALA A 271 12.32 5.56 -10.13
C ALA A 271 10.81 5.24 -10.13
N GLU A 272 10.11 5.46 -11.24
CA GLU A 272 8.69 5.10 -11.36
C GLU A 272 8.44 3.59 -11.30
N LEU A 273 9.32 2.76 -11.86
CA LEU A 273 9.24 1.30 -11.68
C LEU A 273 9.45 0.88 -10.21
N LYS A 274 10.38 1.53 -9.50
CA LYS A 274 10.58 1.32 -8.05
C LYS A 274 9.34 1.75 -7.25
N ASN A 275 8.73 2.89 -7.59
CA ASN A 275 7.48 3.36 -7.00
C ASN A 275 6.32 2.40 -7.25
N TRP A 276 6.19 1.84 -8.46
CA TRP A 276 5.20 0.82 -8.79
C TRP A 276 5.39 -0.46 -7.97
N ARG A 277 6.63 -0.96 -7.83
CA ARG A 277 6.95 -2.12 -6.95
C ARG A 277 6.59 -1.83 -5.48
N ARG A 278 6.82 -0.60 -5.01
CA ARG A 278 6.44 -0.17 -3.65
C ARG A 278 4.91 -0.15 -3.47
N GLN A 279 4.16 0.30 -4.48
CA GLN A 279 2.69 0.22 -4.47
C GLN A 279 2.20 -1.23 -4.48
N GLN A 280 2.83 -2.12 -5.25
CA GLN A 280 2.53 -3.56 -5.26
C GLN A 280 2.75 -4.21 -3.88
N ALA A 281 3.79 -3.81 -3.14
CA ALA A 281 4.01 -4.24 -1.75
C ALA A 281 2.90 -3.76 -0.80
N LEU A 282 2.51 -2.49 -0.89
CA LEU A 282 1.40 -1.94 -0.12
C LEU A 282 0.06 -2.60 -0.48
N ALA A 283 -0.12 -3.04 -1.73
CA ALA A 283 -1.27 -3.82 -2.18
C ALA A 283 -1.36 -5.19 -1.47
N GLY A 284 -0.23 -5.79 -1.08
CA GLY A 284 -0.20 -6.98 -0.21
C GLY A 284 -0.75 -6.75 1.21
N ASN A 285 -0.85 -5.48 1.64
CA ASN A 285 -1.58 -5.05 2.83
C ASN A 285 -3.01 -4.57 2.52
N GLY A 286 -3.44 -4.62 1.27
CA GLY A 286 -4.77 -4.19 0.83
C GLY A 286 -4.89 -2.70 0.52
N ALA A 287 -3.78 -2.01 0.24
CA ALA A 287 -3.84 -0.69 -0.38
C ALA A 287 -4.44 -0.77 -1.80
N HIS A 288 -5.04 0.33 -2.26
CA HIS A 288 -5.45 0.44 -3.67
C HIS A 288 -4.22 0.39 -4.58
N PHE A 289 -4.35 -0.35 -5.69
CA PHE A 289 -3.27 -0.60 -6.64
C PHE A 289 -3.82 -0.50 -8.06
N SER A 290 -3.05 0.14 -8.95
CA SER A 290 -3.39 0.27 -10.36
C SER A 290 -2.45 -0.59 -11.19
N GLU A 291 -2.92 -1.76 -11.61
CA GLU A 291 -2.13 -2.69 -12.44
C GLU A 291 -1.74 -2.03 -13.78
N ASN A 292 -2.65 -1.25 -14.38
CA ASN A 292 -2.48 -0.56 -15.66
C ASN A 292 -1.29 0.41 -15.70
N MET A 293 -0.82 0.93 -14.55
CA MET A 293 0.36 1.82 -14.51
C MET A 293 1.62 1.11 -15.06
N LEU A 294 1.67 -0.22 -14.97
CA LEU A 294 2.77 -1.02 -15.53
C LEU A 294 2.84 -0.93 -17.05
N ASP A 295 1.71 -0.77 -17.74
CA ASP A 295 1.67 -0.66 -19.20
C ASP A 295 2.22 0.70 -19.68
N ASP A 296 1.94 1.78 -18.94
CA ASP A 296 2.52 3.10 -19.21
C ASP A 296 4.04 3.12 -18.92
N ILE A 297 4.49 2.41 -17.86
CA ILE A 297 5.92 2.20 -17.59
C ILE A 297 6.56 1.39 -18.72
N GLN A 298 5.91 0.33 -19.22
CA GLN A 298 6.41 -0.45 -20.35
C GLN A 298 6.64 0.45 -21.59
N ARG A 299 5.69 1.31 -21.96
CA ARG A 299 5.87 2.24 -23.09
C ARG A 299 7.09 3.14 -22.91
N CYS A 300 7.35 3.61 -21.69
CA CYS A 300 8.55 4.41 -21.39
C CYS A 300 9.83 3.59 -21.56
N PHE A 301 9.86 2.33 -21.10
CA PHE A 301 10.96 1.40 -21.35
C PHE A 301 11.18 1.16 -22.85
N GLU A 302 10.13 0.88 -23.62
CA GLU A 302 10.21 0.64 -25.07
C GLU A 302 10.77 1.84 -25.84
N LEU A 303 10.37 3.06 -25.46
CA LEU A 303 10.92 4.30 -26.04
C LEU A 303 12.39 4.53 -25.64
N LEU A 304 12.78 4.24 -24.40
CA LEU A 304 14.17 4.30 -23.97
C LEU A 304 15.04 3.28 -24.71
N GLU A 305 14.56 2.05 -24.90
CA GLU A 305 15.29 1.03 -25.67
C GLU A 305 15.48 1.47 -27.13
N SER A 306 14.44 2.04 -27.76
CA SER A 306 14.56 2.66 -29.09
C SER A 306 15.61 3.79 -29.10
N PHE A 307 15.62 4.66 -28.10
CA PHE A 307 16.60 5.75 -28.02
C PHE A 307 18.03 5.22 -27.83
N VAL A 308 18.26 4.29 -26.91
CA VAL A 308 19.61 3.76 -26.65
C VAL A 308 20.15 2.94 -27.83
N ILE A 309 19.30 2.21 -28.57
CA ILE A 309 19.70 1.51 -29.80
C ILE A 309 20.13 2.51 -30.88
N HIS A 310 19.36 3.57 -31.13
CA HIS A 310 19.71 4.60 -32.10
C HIS A 310 21.01 5.34 -31.70
N LEU A 311 21.18 5.64 -30.42
CA LEU A 311 22.39 6.25 -29.87
C LEU A 311 23.61 5.33 -30.04
N LEU A 312 23.46 4.04 -29.75
CA LEU A 312 24.51 3.02 -29.92
C LEU A 312 24.92 2.87 -31.38
N SER A 313 23.98 2.89 -32.33
CA SER A 313 24.30 2.87 -33.77
C SER A 313 25.09 4.12 -34.17
N ALA A 314 24.62 5.30 -33.76
CA ALA A 314 25.27 6.56 -34.10
C ALA A 314 26.70 6.68 -33.54
N VAL A 315 26.94 6.19 -32.31
CA VAL A 315 28.29 6.11 -31.73
C VAL A 315 29.18 5.16 -32.54
N LYS A 316 28.71 3.95 -32.86
CA LYS A 316 29.47 2.96 -33.66
C LYS A 316 29.82 3.49 -35.07
N GLU A 317 28.87 4.14 -35.74
CA GLU A 317 29.11 4.78 -37.05
C GLU A 317 30.08 5.95 -36.96
N THR A 318 30.05 6.73 -35.86
CA THR A 318 31.02 7.82 -35.64
C THR A 318 32.43 7.28 -35.37
N ILE A 319 32.57 6.11 -34.73
CA ILE A 319 33.86 5.41 -34.55
C ILE A 319 34.41 4.90 -35.90
N PHE A 320 33.55 4.52 -36.84
CA PHE A 320 33.97 4.09 -38.19
C PHE A 320 34.62 5.23 -38.99
N VAL A 321 34.32 6.50 -38.68
CA VAL A 321 34.94 7.69 -39.30
C VAL A 321 36.34 7.92 -38.71
N ARG A 322 37.33 7.15 -39.16
CA ARG A 322 38.73 7.23 -38.70
C ARG A 322 39.47 8.40 -39.36
N LEU A 323 39.46 9.55 -38.70
CA LEU A 323 40.22 10.74 -39.07
C LEU A 323 41.53 10.87 -38.27
N MET A 324 41.53 10.41 -37.02
CA MET A 324 42.67 10.38 -36.09
C MET A 324 42.99 8.92 -35.72
N ASN A 325 44.17 8.68 -35.14
CA ASN A 325 44.62 7.32 -34.80
C ASN A 325 43.85 6.67 -33.64
N ASP A 326 43.36 7.45 -32.67
CA ASP A 326 42.52 6.97 -31.56
C ASP A 326 41.54 8.06 -31.10
N ASP A 327 40.31 7.67 -30.75
CA ASP A 327 39.28 8.50 -30.13
C ASP A 327 38.84 7.88 -28.77
N PRO A 328 39.69 7.95 -27.72
CA PRO A 328 39.39 7.32 -26.42
C PRO A 328 38.09 7.85 -25.80
N ASP A 329 37.83 9.13 -26.04
CA ASP A 329 36.64 9.89 -25.67
C ASP A 329 35.33 9.30 -26.19
N LEU A 330 35.37 8.64 -27.36
CA LEU A 330 34.22 8.05 -28.03
C LEU A 330 34.07 6.55 -27.70
N ASN A 331 35.19 5.86 -27.46
CA ASN A 331 35.18 4.50 -26.92
C ASN A 331 34.59 4.46 -25.49
N CYS A 332 34.94 5.43 -24.64
CA CYS A 332 34.32 5.59 -23.33
C CYS A 332 32.79 5.80 -23.42
N LEU A 333 32.33 6.62 -24.37
CA LEU A 333 30.90 6.81 -24.62
C LEU A 333 30.22 5.52 -25.12
N LEU A 334 30.90 4.73 -25.96
CA LEU A 334 30.39 3.44 -26.43
C LEU A 334 30.15 2.48 -25.25
N GLU A 335 31.12 2.35 -24.35
CA GLU A 335 31.00 1.52 -23.14
C GLU A 335 29.86 2.01 -22.24
N GLN A 336 29.75 3.32 -22.00
CA GLN A 336 28.66 3.91 -21.22
C GLN A 336 27.27 3.59 -21.80
N VAL A 337 27.08 3.78 -23.11
CA VAL A 337 25.80 3.49 -23.79
C VAL A 337 25.48 1.98 -23.74
N GLN A 338 26.47 1.11 -23.91
CA GLN A 338 26.30 -0.35 -23.78
C GLN A 338 25.90 -0.78 -22.36
N VAL A 339 26.53 -0.19 -21.34
CA VAL A 339 26.17 -0.44 -19.92
C VAL A 339 24.75 0.06 -19.63
N ALA A 340 24.38 1.24 -20.13
CA ALA A 340 23.06 1.80 -19.90
C ALA A 340 21.94 0.96 -20.54
N GLN A 341 22.13 0.49 -21.79
CA GLN A 341 21.25 -0.48 -22.46
C GLN A 341 21.13 -1.78 -21.65
N LYS A 342 22.27 -2.38 -21.26
CA LYS A 342 22.28 -3.62 -20.46
C LYS A 342 21.50 -3.45 -19.16
N ASN A 343 21.67 -2.31 -18.47
CA ASN A 343 20.96 -2.00 -17.23
C ASN A 343 19.45 -1.80 -17.44
N LEU A 344 19.03 -1.17 -18.54
CA LEU A 344 17.62 -1.04 -18.91
C LEU A 344 16.98 -2.42 -19.16
N VAL A 345 17.61 -3.23 -20.02
CA VAL A 345 17.17 -4.59 -20.36
C VAL A 345 17.04 -5.50 -19.14
N CYS A 346 17.99 -5.42 -18.20
CA CYS A 346 17.94 -6.21 -16.97
C CYS A 346 16.87 -5.72 -15.99
N SER A 347 16.67 -4.40 -15.88
CA SER A 347 15.68 -3.81 -14.97
C SER A 347 14.23 -4.07 -15.41
N ALA A 348 14.03 -4.31 -16.71
CA ALA A 348 12.74 -4.61 -17.33
C ALA A 348 12.15 -5.99 -16.98
N PHE A 349 12.86 -6.86 -16.25
CA PHE A 349 12.37 -8.18 -15.83
C PHE A 349 11.79 -8.14 -14.41
N ILE A 350 10.47 -8.33 -14.30
CA ILE A 350 9.72 -7.97 -13.09
C ILE A 350 8.68 -9.04 -12.71
N VAL A 351 8.38 -9.18 -11.41
CA VAL A 351 7.25 -10.00 -10.93
C VAL A 351 5.97 -9.16 -11.02
N ASP A 352 5.14 -9.41 -12.04
CA ASP A 352 3.88 -8.67 -12.24
C ASP A 352 2.78 -9.21 -11.32
N LYS A 353 2.72 -10.52 -11.11
CA LYS A 353 1.84 -11.18 -10.15
C LYS A 353 2.64 -11.92 -9.08
N GLN A 354 2.62 -11.35 -7.86
CA GLN A 354 3.30 -11.91 -6.70
C GLN A 354 2.71 -13.27 -6.26
N PRO A 355 3.52 -14.18 -5.70
CA PRO A 355 3.00 -15.35 -4.98
C PRO A 355 2.24 -14.91 -3.71
N PRO A 356 1.44 -15.80 -3.10
CA PRO A 356 0.88 -15.55 -1.76
C PRO A 356 2.02 -15.29 -0.77
N GLN A 357 2.01 -14.17 -0.05
CA GLN A 357 3.09 -13.83 0.88
C GLN A 357 3.08 -14.66 2.18
N VAL A 358 1.99 -15.35 2.49
CA VAL A 358 1.96 -16.43 3.49
C VAL A 358 1.69 -17.73 2.74
N MET A 359 2.73 -18.57 2.59
CA MET A 359 2.71 -19.77 1.76
C MET A 359 2.58 -21.03 2.61
N LYS A 360 1.50 -21.81 2.43
CA LYS A 360 1.39 -23.11 3.08
C LYS A 360 2.06 -24.22 2.25
N THR A 361 2.94 -25.00 2.88
CA THR A 361 3.54 -26.20 2.25
C THR A 361 2.47 -27.15 1.73
N ASN A 362 2.74 -27.84 0.62
CA ASN A 362 1.79 -28.72 -0.07
C ASN A 362 0.49 -28.05 -0.56
N THR A 363 0.41 -26.71 -0.58
CA THR A 363 -0.70 -25.97 -1.21
C THR A 363 -0.26 -25.47 -2.59
N ARG A 364 -1.16 -25.52 -3.58
CA ARG A 364 -0.90 -24.97 -4.91
C ARG A 364 -0.98 -23.45 -4.87
N PHE A 365 -0.10 -22.78 -5.62
CA PHE A 365 -0.09 -21.33 -5.74
C PHE A 365 0.35 -20.93 -7.16
N ALA A 366 0.17 -19.64 -7.46
CA ALA A 366 0.52 -19.07 -8.75
C ALA A 366 1.36 -17.79 -8.60
N ALA A 367 2.15 -17.49 -9.62
CA ALA A 367 2.89 -16.24 -9.79
C ALA A 367 3.10 -16.00 -11.30
N SER A 368 3.50 -14.79 -11.69
CA SER A 368 4.00 -14.53 -13.04
C SER A 368 5.13 -13.50 -13.04
N VAL A 369 5.91 -13.54 -14.11
CA VAL A 369 6.90 -12.51 -14.42
C VAL A 369 6.61 -11.93 -15.79
N ARG A 370 6.86 -10.63 -15.95
CA ARG A 370 6.76 -9.89 -17.22
C ARG A 370 8.12 -9.32 -17.57
N TRP A 371 8.48 -9.33 -18.84
CA TRP A 371 9.68 -8.67 -19.34
C TRP A 371 9.26 -7.53 -20.27
N LEU A 372 9.36 -6.29 -19.78
CA LEU A 372 8.80 -5.10 -20.44
C LEU A 372 9.44 -4.79 -21.81
N LEU A 373 10.57 -5.42 -22.16
CA LEU A 373 11.31 -5.22 -23.41
C LEU A 373 11.36 -6.46 -24.33
N GLY A 374 10.62 -7.53 -24.02
CA GLY A 374 10.73 -8.78 -24.77
C GLY A 374 10.35 -8.70 -26.25
N SER A 375 9.41 -7.82 -26.60
CA SER A 375 9.03 -7.50 -27.98
C SER A 375 10.15 -6.77 -28.73
N GLN A 376 10.68 -5.70 -28.13
CA GLN A 376 11.74 -4.85 -28.71
C GLN A 376 13.05 -5.61 -28.94
N LEU A 377 13.36 -6.60 -28.10
CA LEU A 377 14.54 -7.46 -28.23
C LEU A 377 14.37 -8.58 -29.27
N GLY A 378 13.19 -8.74 -29.88
CA GLY A 378 12.89 -9.81 -30.85
C GLY A 378 12.83 -11.23 -30.27
N ILE A 379 13.04 -11.40 -28.97
CA ILE A 379 13.12 -12.71 -28.29
C ILE A 379 11.78 -13.46 -28.25
N GLN A 380 10.67 -12.80 -28.58
CA GLN A 380 9.37 -13.46 -28.77
C GLN A 380 9.38 -14.57 -29.84
N MET A 381 10.33 -14.53 -30.79
CA MET A 381 10.48 -15.54 -31.84
C MET A 381 11.14 -16.85 -31.34
N ASN A 382 11.87 -16.78 -30.23
CA ASN A 382 12.48 -17.93 -29.54
C ASN A 382 12.42 -17.69 -28.02
N PRO A 383 11.23 -17.79 -27.42
CA PRO A 383 10.99 -17.31 -26.06
C PRO A 383 11.79 -18.13 -25.03
N PRO A 384 12.50 -17.47 -24.10
CA PRO A 384 13.26 -18.20 -23.10
C PRO A 384 12.34 -18.89 -22.09
N THR A 385 12.87 -19.97 -21.51
CA THR A 385 12.28 -20.60 -20.33
C THR A 385 12.71 -19.83 -19.08
N VAL A 386 11.74 -19.47 -18.24
CA VAL A 386 11.96 -18.90 -16.91
C VAL A 386 11.95 -20.03 -15.90
N GLU A 387 12.98 -20.09 -15.06
CA GLU A 387 13.08 -21.01 -13.94
C GLU A 387 12.93 -20.27 -12.61
N CYS A 388 12.43 -20.96 -11.59
CA CYS A 388 12.12 -20.41 -10.28
C CYS A 388 12.71 -21.28 -9.16
N ILE A 389 13.39 -20.68 -8.19
CA ILE A 389 13.80 -21.32 -6.94
C ILE A 389 13.38 -20.46 -5.74
N ILE A 390 13.39 -21.04 -4.54
CA ILE A 390 13.15 -20.29 -3.29
C ILE A 390 14.47 -20.05 -2.57
N MET A 391 14.78 -18.79 -2.27
CA MET A 391 15.93 -18.37 -1.49
C MET A 391 15.49 -17.91 -0.10
N SER A 392 16.31 -18.19 0.92
CA SER A 392 16.22 -17.49 2.21
C SER A 392 16.67 -16.03 2.08
N GLU A 393 16.28 -15.17 3.02
CA GLU A 393 16.74 -13.78 3.11
C GLU A 393 18.27 -13.66 2.99
N LEU A 394 19.04 -14.46 3.76
CA LEU A 394 20.51 -14.45 3.72
C LEU A 394 21.08 -14.87 2.35
N GLN A 395 20.42 -15.76 1.61
CA GLN A 395 20.82 -16.11 0.25
C GLN A 395 20.53 -14.97 -0.73
N ALA A 396 19.36 -14.33 -0.61
CA ALA A 396 19.01 -13.17 -1.43
C ALA A 396 19.99 -11.99 -1.22
N GLN A 397 20.36 -11.69 0.03
CA GLN A 397 21.41 -10.71 0.37
C GLN A 397 22.73 -11.04 -0.32
N ARG A 398 23.26 -12.24 -0.07
CA ARG A 398 24.53 -12.70 -0.64
C ARG A 398 24.54 -12.68 -2.18
N PHE A 399 23.40 -12.95 -2.81
CA PHE A 399 23.24 -12.88 -4.26
C PHE A 399 23.32 -11.43 -4.76
N VAL A 400 22.57 -10.50 -4.13
CA VAL A 400 22.57 -9.08 -4.51
C VAL A 400 23.93 -8.43 -4.26
N THR A 401 24.55 -8.64 -3.10
CA THR A 401 25.86 -8.05 -2.75
C THR A 401 27.01 -8.52 -3.66
N ARG A 402 26.94 -9.76 -4.19
CA ARG A 402 27.94 -10.27 -5.14
C ARG A 402 27.81 -9.69 -6.55
N GLY A 403 26.69 -9.00 -6.83
CA GLY A 403 26.38 -8.45 -8.15
C GLY A 403 26.19 -9.51 -9.23
N THR A 404 26.02 -9.05 -10.46
CA THR A 404 25.82 -9.90 -11.66
C THR A 404 27.08 -10.67 -12.11
N HIS A 405 28.13 -10.71 -11.28
CA HIS A 405 29.35 -11.50 -11.50
C HIS A 405 29.18 -12.99 -11.23
N MET A 406 28.11 -13.43 -10.56
CA MET A 406 27.79 -14.86 -10.54
C MET A 406 27.26 -15.28 -11.91
N ASP A 407 27.95 -16.25 -12.53
CA ASP A 407 27.40 -16.98 -13.65
C ASP A 407 26.10 -17.66 -13.20
N VAL A 408 24.95 -17.06 -13.52
CA VAL A 408 23.60 -17.60 -13.27
C VAL A 408 23.34 -18.75 -14.25
N THR A 409 24.00 -19.88 -14.01
CA THR A 409 23.79 -21.15 -14.69
C THR A 409 23.07 -22.12 -13.77
N HIS A 410 22.35 -23.08 -14.34
CA HIS A 410 21.59 -24.09 -13.57
C HIS A 410 22.51 -24.89 -12.59
N SER A 411 23.77 -25.11 -12.94
CA SER A 411 24.79 -25.74 -12.07
C SER A 411 25.30 -24.84 -10.93
N SER A 412 25.28 -23.52 -11.10
CA SER A 412 25.70 -22.51 -10.11
C SER A 412 24.61 -22.23 -9.06
N LEU A 413 23.34 -22.34 -9.46
CA LEU A 413 22.18 -22.22 -8.58
C LEU A 413 21.83 -23.52 -7.83
N ALA A 414 22.33 -24.66 -8.29
CA ALA A 414 22.21 -25.96 -7.64
C ALA A 414 22.92 -25.96 -6.27
N GLY A 415 22.18 -25.62 -5.22
CA GLY A 415 22.68 -25.43 -3.85
C GLY A 415 22.26 -24.09 -3.20
N GLN A 416 21.84 -23.11 -4.01
CA GLN A 416 21.27 -21.84 -3.52
C GLN A 416 19.78 -21.93 -3.18
N SER A 417 19.09 -23.03 -3.50
CA SER A 417 17.69 -23.20 -3.11
C SER A 417 17.54 -23.63 -1.66
N SER A 418 16.77 -22.84 -0.90
CA SER A 418 16.22 -23.18 0.42
C SER A 418 15.10 -24.21 0.35
N GLY A 419 14.60 -24.65 -0.80
CA GLY A 419 13.46 -25.56 -0.85
C GLY A 419 13.23 -26.31 -2.16
N GLU A 420 12.21 -27.15 -2.17
CA GLU A 420 11.78 -27.93 -3.32
C GLU A 420 10.43 -27.40 -3.82
N ILE A 421 10.40 -26.76 -4.98
CA ILE A 421 9.17 -26.31 -5.65
C ILE A 421 8.91 -27.23 -6.86
N GLN A 422 7.69 -27.73 -6.99
CA GLN A 422 7.21 -28.40 -8.18
C GLN A 422 6.58 -27.42 -9.16
N ASN A 423 6.68 -27.71 -10.46
CA ASN A 423 6.20 -26.87 -11.57
C ASN A 423 6.84 -25.47 -11.58
N CYS A 424 8.13 -25.40 -11.25
CA CYS A 424 8.92 -24.18 -11.07
C CYS A 424 9.59 -23.68 -12.38
N SER A 425 9.06 -24.05 -13.53
CA SER A 425 9.56 -23.66 -14.85
C SER A 425 8.39 -23.31 -15.78
N SER A 426 8.53 -22.25 -16.56
CA SER A 426 7.52 -21.76 -17.52
C SER A 426 8.21 -21.02 -18.65
N THR A 427 7.85 -21.33 -19.90
CA THR A 427 8.24 -20.53 -21.06
C THR A 427 7.57 -19.16 -21.03
N MET A 428 8.24 -18.13 -21.55
CA MET A 428 7.63 -16.82 -21.82
C MET A 428 6.66 -16.92 -23.02
N GLU A 429 5.54 -16.22 -22.94
CA GLU A 429 4.53 -16.13 -24.00
C GLU A 429 4.31 -14.65 -24.35
N TYR A 430 4.16 -14.33 -25.64
CA TYR A 430 3.79 -13.00 -26.11
C TYR A 430 2.29 -12.92 -26.41
N GLN A 431 1.62 -11.95 -25.80
CA GLN A 431 0.19 -11.70 -25.94
C GLN A 431 -0.02 -10.45 -26.79
N GLU A 432 -0.24 -10.62 -28.10
CA GLU A 432 -0.34 -9.52 -29.07
C GLU A 432 -1.37 -8.45 -28.68
N ASN A 433 -2.55 -8.87 -28.21
CA ASN A 433 -3.66 -7.97 -27.86
C ASN A 433 -3.29 -6.85 -26.87
N ASN A 434 -2.38 -7.14 -25.94
CA ASN A 434 -2.01 -6.26 -24.84
C ASN A 434 -0.51 -5.93 -24.82
N HIS A 435 0.26 -6.36 -25.83
CA HIS A 435 1.73 -6.25 -25.90
C HIS A 435 2.48 -6.79 -24.67
N VAL A 436 1.95 -7.83 -24.02
CA VAL A 436 2.55 -8.42 -22.80
C VAL A 436 3.45 -9.59 -23.17
N PHE A 437 4.73 -9.56 -22.75
CA PHE A 437 5.62 -10.72 -22.77
C PHE A 437 5.83 -11.24 -21.34
N SER A 438 5.27 -12.40 -21.00
CA SER A 438 5.25 -12.92 -19.62
C SER A 438 5.29 -14.44 -19.52
N ALA A 439 5.75 -14.97 -18.39
CA ALA A 439 5.69 -16.39 -18.05
C ALA A 439 4.72 -16.61 -16.87
N SER A 440 3.77 -17.53 -17.02
CA SER A 440 2.64 -17.72 -16.09
C SER A 440 2.72 -19.05 -15.34
N PHE A 441 3.20 -19.00 -14.11
CA PHE A 441 3.31 -20.18 -13.25
C PHE A 441 1.98 -20.42 -12.53
N ARG A 442 1.12 -21.30 -13.06
CA ARG A 442 -0.27 -21.46 -12.55
C ARG A 442 -0.47 -22.52 -11.47
N ASN A 443 0.44 -23.49 -11.35
CA ASN A 443 0.27 -24.69 -10.52
C ASN A 443 1.53 -25.01 -9.69
N MET A 444 2.25 -24.00 -9.20
CA MET A 444 3.43 -24.23 -8.37
C MET A 444 3.04 -24.84 -7.02
N GLN A 445 3.92 -25.67 -6.45
CA GLN A 445 3.70 -26.24 -5.12
C GLN A 445 5.02 -26.40 -4.36
N LEU A 446 5.12 -25.78 -3.19
CA LEU A 446 6.28 -25.93 -2.30
C LEU A 446 6.14 -27.24 -1.50
N LYS A 447 7.04 -28.20 -1.75
CA LYS A 447 7.06 -29.52 -1.11
C LYS A 447 7.85 -29.56 0.19
N LYS A 448 9.07 -29.02 0.16
CA LYS A 448 9.98 -28.97 1.31
C LYS A 448 10.59 -27.58 1.44
N ILE A 449 10.87 -27.17 2.68
CA ILE A 449 11.60 -25.95 3.02
C ILE A 449 12.70 -26.30 4.01
N LYS A 450 13.93 -25.88 3.72
CA LYS A 450 15.09 -25.88 4.62
C LYS A 450 15.07 -24.57 5.38
N ARG A 451 15.31 -24.63 6.68
CA ARG A 451 15.31 -23.47 7.57
C ARG A 451 16.66 -23.34 8.26
N ALA A 452 17.00 -22.13 8.66
CA ALA A 452 18.19 -21.92 9.49
C ALA A 452 18.00 -22.56 10.88
N GLU A 453 19.07 -23.08 11.46
CA GLU A 453 19.12 -23.34 12.90
C GLU A 453 19.05 -22.01 13.65
N LYS A 454 18.06 -21.87 14.54
CA LYS A 454 17.81 -20.61 15.24
C LYS A 454 18.57 -20.51 16.55
N LYS A 455 18.75 -19.27 17.00
CA LYS A 455 19.33 -18.95 18.32
C LYS A 455 18.36 -18.06 19.09
N GLY A 456 18.15 -18.35 20.36
CA GLY A 456 17.28 -17.53 21.23
C GLY A 456 15.78 -17.62 20.88
N THR A 457 15.11 -16.47 20.85
CA THR A 457 13.64 -16.33 20.85
C THR A 457 13.00 -16.15 19.47
N GLU A 458 13.75 -16.32 18.38
CA GLU A 458 13.29 -16.08 17.00
C GLU A 458 12.14 -17.02 16.59
N SER A 459 11.05 -16.50 16.01
CA SER A 459 9.92 -17.31 15.56
C SER A 459 10.16 -17.93 14.17
N VAL A 460 9.52 -19.07 13.90
CA VAL A 460 9.58 -19.73 12.56
C VAL A 460 8.90 -18.85 11.49
N MET A 461 8.07 -17.91 11.94
CA MET A 461 7.25 -17.01 11.13
C MET A 461 7.91 -15.65 10.90
N ASP A 462 9.10 -15.45 11.47
CA ASP A 462 9.96 -14.28 11.22
C ASP A 462 10.91 -14.53 10.03
N GLU A 463 11.14 -15.81 9.71
CA GLU A 463 12.04 -16.25 8.65
C GLU A 463 11.43 -15.94 7.25
N LYS A 464 12.00 -14.94 6.59
CA LYS A 464 11.61 -14.49 5.25
C LYS A 464 12.33 -15.29 4.17
N PHE A 465 11.59 -15.63 3.13
CA PHE A 465 12.09 -16.20 1.89
C PHE A 465 11.64 -15.34 0.70
N ALA A 466 12.16 -15.61 -0.49
CA ALA A 466 11.61 -15.08 -1.73
C ALA A 466 11.77 -16.09 -2.87
N LEU A 467 10.88 -15.96 -3.85
CA LEU A 467 11.02 -16.66 -5.13
C LEU A 467 11.98 -15.87 -6.00
N PHE A 468 13.05 -16.53 -6.41
CA PHE A 468 14.02 -16.03 -7.37
C PHE A 468 13.67 -16.59 -8.74
N PHE A 469 13.22 -15.73 -9.63
CA PHE A 469 12.94 -16.06 -11.02
C PHE A 469 14.13 -15.64 -11.87
N TYR A 470 14.56 -16.48 -12.81
CA TYR A 470 15.64 -16.18 -13.73
C TYR A 470 15.40 -16.77 -15.12
N ALA A 471 15.99 -16.14 -16.12
CA ALA A 471 15.95 -16.58 -17.51
C ALA A 471 17.28 -16.25 -18.21
N THR A 472 17.66 -17.09 -19.17
CA THR A 472 18.77 -16.84 -20.08
C THR A 472 18.27 -16.94 -21.52
N THR A 473 18.68 -15.98 -22.35
CA THR A 473 18.40 -15.94 -23.78
C THR A 473 19.62 -15.44 -24.55
N THR A 474 19.62 -15.57 -25.88
CA THR A 474 20.69 -15.07 -26.75
C THR A 474 20.10 -14.15 -27.81
N VAL A 475 20.65 -12.96 -27.96
CA VAL A 475 20.25 -11.95 -28.94
C VAL A 475 21.49 -11.49 -29.69
N ASN A 476 21.53 -11.67 -31.01
CA ASN A 476 22.66 -11.30 -31.87
C ASN A 476 24.02 -11.81 -31.33
N ASP A 477 24.07 -13.09 -30.96
CA ASP A 477 25.21 -13.79 -30.33
C ASP A 477 25.60 -13.31 -28.91
N TYR A 478 24.91 -12.31 -28.34
CA TYR A 478 25.08 -11.91 -26.93
C TYR A 478 24.13 -12.68 -26.03
N GLN A 479 24.67 -13.35 -25.01
CA GLN A 479 23.88 -14.02 -23.99
C GLN A 479 23.38 -13.00 -22.95
N ILE A 480 22.06 -12.82 -22.88
CA ILE A 480 21.37 -11.98 -21.90
C ILE A 480 20.87 -12.88 -20.76
N ARG A 481 21.17 -12.50 -19.52
CA ARG A 481 20.67 -13.19 -18.32
C ARG A 481 19.95 -12.18 -17.44
N VAL A 482 18.69 -12.49 -17.12
CA VAL A 482 17.83 -11.64 -16.28
C VAL A 482 17.33 -12.42 -15.08
N TRP A 483 17.10 -11.71 -13.98
CA TRP A 483 16.56 -12.28 -12.76
C TRP A 483 15.76 -11.25 -11.98
N THR A 484 14.85 -11.72 -11.12
CA THR A 484 14.04 -10.85 -10.27
C THR A 484 13.57 -11.63 -9.03
N LEU A 485 13.37 -10.91 -7.91
CA LEU A 485 12.88 -11.47 -6.65
C LEU A 485 11.41 -11.12 -6.47
N SER A 486 10.63 -12.06 -5.91
CA SER A 486 9.32 -11.75 -5.35
C SER A 486 9.43 -10.80 -4.15
N LEU A 487 8.29 -10.25 -3.73
CA LEU A 487 8.14 -9.76 -2.35
C LEU A 487 8.48 -10.89 -1.35
N PRO A 488 8.85 -10.55 -0.11
CA PRO A 488 9.13 -11.57 0.89
C PRO A 488 7.89 -12.42 1.17
N VAL A 489 8.13 -13.71 1.36
CA VAL A 489 7.13 -14.71 1.70
C VAL A 489 7.53 -15.41 3.01
N VAL A 490 6.55 -15.70 3.85
CA VAL A 490 6.71 -16.55 5.05
C VAL A 490 6.08 -17.90 4.77
N VAL A 491 6.84 -18.98 4.98
CA VAL A 491 6.38 -20.35 4.76
C VAL A 491 5.77 -20.91 6.06
N ILE A 492 4.57 -21.48 5.97
CA ILE A 492 3.86 -22.15 7.06
C ILE A 492 3.55 -23.61 6.76
N VAL A 493 3.42 -24.43 7.80
CA VAL A 493 2.95 -25.83 7.69
C VAL A 493 1.50 -25.98 8.16
N HIS A 494 1.05 -25.16 9.12
CA HIS A 494 -0.28 -25.26 9.71
C HIS A 494 -0.95 -23.88 9.88
N GLY A 495 -2.29 -23.84 9.87
CA GLY A 495 -3.07 -22.59 9.85
C GLY A 495 -2.97 -21.74 11.12
N ASN A 496 -2.58 -22.32 12.26
CA ASN A 496 -2.31 -21.54 13.48
C ASN A 496 -1.08 -20.64 13.37
N GLN A 497 -0.23 -20.83 12.35
CA GLN A 497 0.90 -19.97 12.04
C GLN A 497 0.51 -18.74 11.20
N GLU A 498 -0.70 -18.72 10.64
CA GLU A 498 -1.17 -17.63 9.78
C GLU A 498 -1.12 -16.25 10.46
N PRO A 499 -1.59 -16.04 11.71
CA PRO A 499 -1.64 -14.71 12.32
C PRO A 499 -0.26 -14.07 12.42
N GLN A 500 0.69 -14.76 13.06
CA GLN A 500 2.05 -14.28 13.27
C GLN A 500 2.84 -14.14 11.95
N SER A 501 2.60 -15.03 10.96
CA SER A 501 3.20 -14.87 9.62
C SER A 501 2.72 -13.59 8.91
N TRP A 502 1.43 -13.25 9.06
CA TRP A 502 0.91 -11.98 8.57
C TRP A 502 1.43 -10.76 9.34
N ALA A 503 1.93 -10.91 10.57
CA ALA A 503 2.61 -9.81 11.28
C ALA A 503 3.87 -9.40 10.50
N THR A 504 4.72 -10.39 10.18
CA THR A 504 5.99 -10.23 9.48
C THR A 504 5.79 -9.61 8.10
N ILE A 505 4.84 -10.17 7.34
CA ILE A 505 4.48 -9.65 6.01
C ILE A 505 3.88 -8.25 6.09
N THR A 506 2.98 -7.99 7.05
CA THR A 506 2.33 -6.67 7.15
C THR A 506 3.31 -5.58 7.55
N TRP A 507 4.25 -5.88 8.46
CA TRP A 507 5.31 -4.96 8.85
C TRP A 507 6.29 -4.67 7.70
N ASP A 508 6.77 -5.71 7.02
CA ASP A 508 7.68 -5.56 5.88
C ASP A 508 7.04 -4.76 4.74
N ASN A 509 5.85 -5.17 4.29
CA ASN A 509 5.10 -4.46 3.25
C ASN A 509 4.78 -3.01 3.64
N ALA A 510 4.54 -2.70 4.92
CA ALA A 510 4.22 -1.36 5.36
C ALA A 510 5.46 -0.45 5.47
N PHE A 511 6.59 -0.97 5.94
CA PHE A 511 7.69 -0.13 6.45
C PHE A 511 9.06 -0.37 5.80
N ALA A 512 9.16 -1.28 4.83
CA ALA A 512 10.36 -1.42 4.02
C ALA A 512 10.63 -0.17 3.15
N ASP A 513 11.89 0.26 3.13
CA ASP A 513 12.37 1.26 2.19
C ASP A 513 12.35 0.76 0.74
N ILE A 514 12.24 1.70 -0.20
CA ILE A 514 12.19 1.41 -1.64
C ILE A 514 13.51 0.82 -2.15
N VAL A 515 14.63 1.28 -1.58
CA VAL A 515 15.98 0.77 -1.85
C VAL A 515 16.53 0.25 -0.54
N ARG A 516 16.74 -1.07 -0.46
CA ARG A 516 17.23 -1.78 0.73
C ARG A 516 17.90 -3.09 0.32
N ASP A 517 18.69 -3.65 1.23
CA ASP A 517 19.05 -5.07 1.15
C ASP A 517 17.80 -5.94 1.41
N PRO A 518 17.53 -6.98 0.58
CA PRO A 518 16.45 -7.92 0.84
C PRO A 518 16.66 -8.63 2.19
N PHE A 519 15.75 -8.68 3.16
CA PHE A 519 14.49 -7.99 3.32
C PHE A 519 14.55 -7.21 4.64
N VAL A 520 15.58 -6.37 4.78
CA VAL A 520 15.81 -5.53 5.95
C VAL A 520 14.66 -4.55 6.12
N VAL A 521 14.19 -4.36 7.35
CA VAL A 521 13.12 -3.42 7.70
C VAL A 521 13.37 -2.87 9.10
N THR A 522 12.96 -1.63 9.37
CA THR A 522 13.11 -0.98 10.67
C THR A 522 12.48 -1.79 11.82
N ASP A 523 13.11 -1.73 13.00
CA ASP A 523 12.62 -2.34 14.24
C ASP A 523 11.51 -1.53 14.92
N ARG A 524 11.34 -0.26 14.54
CA ARG A 524 10.38 0.70 15.12
C ARG A 524 9.82 1.67 14.08
N VAL A 525 8.58 2.11 14.29
CA VAL A 525 7.87 3.04 13.39
C VAL A 525 7.03 4.04 14.18
N THR A 526 6.74 5.20 13.59
CA THR A 526 5.81 6.16 14.22
C THR A 526 4.38 5.62 14.23
N TRP A 527 3.58 6.03 15.22
CA TRP A 527 2.14 5.76 15.23
C TRP A 527 1.43 6.26 13.96
N ARG A 528 1.88 7.39 13.38
CA ARG A 528 1.35 7.91 12.11
C ARG A 528 1.52 6.91 10.95
N GLN A 529 2.65 6.21 10.88
CA GLN A 529 2.87 5.15 9.87
C GLN A 529 2.06 3.89 10.20
N LEU A 530 2.06 3.46 11.48
CA LEU A 530 1.39 2.22 11.89
C LEU A 530 -0.14 2.30 11.80
N SER A 531 -0.74 3.42 12.17
CA SER A 531 -2.19 3.66 12.06
C SER A 531 -2.70 3.56 10.62
N VAL A 532 -1.94 4.08 9.66
CA VAL A 532 -2.24 3.91 8.22
C VAL A 532 -2.17 2.45 7.83
N ALA A 533 -1.09 1.73 8.19
CA ALA A 533 -0.94 0.31 7.87
C ALA A 533 -2.06 -0.56 8.47
N LEU A 534 -2.42 -0.34 9.74
CA LEU A 534 -3.52 -1.01 10.42
C LEU A 534 -4.87 -0.72 9.76
N ASN A 535 -5.14 0.55 9.43
CA ASN A 535 -6.38 0.95 8.78
C ASN A 535 -6.50 0.36 7.36
N THR A 536 -5.43 0.36 6.57
CA THR A 536 -5.39 -0.28 5.25
C THR A 536 -5.64 -1.79 5.34
N LYS A 537 -4.99 -2.48 6.28
CA LYS A 537 -5.16 -3.93 6.48
C LYS A 537 -6.57 -4.28 6.95
N PHE A 538 -7.10 -3.53 7.92
CA PHE A 538 -8.45 -3.75 8.44
C PHE A 538 -9.54 -3.39 7.42
N GLY A 539 -9.40 -2.23 6.77
CA GLY A 539 -10.37 -1.71 5.80
C GLY A 539 -10.49 -2.56 4.54
N SER A 540 -9.38 -3.12 4.04
CA SER A 540 -9.41 -4.07 2.92
C SER A 540 -10.05 -5.41 3.30
N CYS A 541 -9.79 -5.90 4.52
CA CYS A 541 -10.33 -7.17 5.02
C CYS A 541 -11.83 -7.09 5.38
N THR A 542 -12.30 -5.93 5.87
CA THR A 542 -13.65 -5.72 6.40
C THR A 542 -14.53 -4.77 5.58
N GLN A 543 -14.02 -4.25 4.46
CA GLN A 543 -14.69 -3.33 3.53
C GLN A 543 -15.20 -2.01 4.16
N ARG A 544 -14.71 -1.64 5.35
CA ARG A 544 -14.94 -0.34 5.99
C ARG A 544 -13.71 0.02 6.84
N ALA A 545 -13.20 1.23 6.64
CA ALA A 545 -12.08 1.78 7.39
C ALA A 545 -12.40 2.00 8.89
N LEU A 546 -11.36 2.02 9.71
CA LEU A 546 -11.42 2.41 11.12
C LEU A 546 -11.75 3.91 11.25
N THR A 547 -12.51 4.29 12.28
CA THR A 547 -12.73 5.70 12.63
C THR A 547 -11.53 6.28 13.38
N SER A 548 -11.47 7.62 13.54
CA SER A 548 -10.45 8.27 14.37
C SER A 548 -10.45 7.72 15.80
N GLU A 549 -11.62 7.59 16.41
CA GLU A 549 -11.77 7.03 17.77
C GLU A 549 -11.31 5.57 17.87
N ASN A 550 -11.52 4.78 16.82
CA ASN A 550 -11.00 3.41 16.77
C ASN A 550 -9.46 3.40 16.73
N LEU A 551 -8.84 4.34 16.00
CA LEU A 551 -7.39 4.49 15.94
C LEU A 551 -6.82 5.00 17.28
N GLU A 552 -7.47 5.98 17.92
CA GLU A 552 -7.11 6.47 19.26
C GLU A 552 -7.07 5.33 20.29
N PHE A 553 -8.11 4.49 20.34
CA PHE A 553 -8.13 3.30 21.20
C PHE A 553 -7.00 2.32 20.88
N LEU A 554 -6.67 2.10 19.60
CA LEU A 554 -5.57 1.22 19.20
C LEU A 554 -4.20 1.79 19.60
N PHE A 555 -4.04 3.12 19.59
CA PHE A 555 -2.85 3.80 20.09
C PHE A 555 -2.68 3.58 21.60
N GLU A 556 -3.71 3.91 22.40
CA GLU A 556 -3.71 3.69 23.86
C GLU A 556 -3.32 2.23 24.19
N LYS A 557 -3.95 1.28 23.50
CA LYS A 557 -3.72 -0.16 23.69
C LYS A 557 -2.29 -0.61 23.34
N LEU A 558 -1.63 0.04 22.38
CA LEU A 558 -0.24 -0.23 22.00
C LEU A 558 0.78 0.49 22.90
N HIS A 559 0.45 1.69 23.39
CA HIS A 559 1.33 2.48 24.27
C HIS A 559 1.39 1.95 25.71
N ARG A 560 0.40 1.15 26.13
CA ARG A 560 0.37 0.42 27.41
C ARG A 560 0.53 1.31 28.66
N ASP A 561 -0.05 2.51 28.64
CA ASP A 561 -0.07 3.45 29.78
C ASP A 561 1.25 3.62 30.54
N ASN A 562 2.38 3.56 29.83
CA ASN A 562 3.69 3.76 30.45
C ASN A 562 3.87 5.22 30.88
N ILE A 563 3.90 5.39 32.21
CA ILE A 563 4.49 6.47 33.04
C ILE A 563 4.44 7.90 32.48
N VAL A 564 3.96 8.82 33.34
CA VAL A 564 3.71 10.27 33.15
C VAL A 564 4.90 11.09 32.55
N GLY A 565 6.06 10.50 32.30
CA GLY A 565 7.22 11.15 31.64
C GLY A 565 7.43 10.85 30.14
N GLU A 566 6.87 9.78 29.56
CA GLU A 566 7.27 9.29 28.22
C GLU A 566 6.20 9.41 27.10
N ARG A 567 5.15 10.22 27.28
CA ARG A 567 4.13 10.51 26.24
C ARG A 567 4.68 11.08 24.91
N ASN A 568 5.96 11.43 24.87
CA ASN A 568 6.63 11.98 23.68
C ASN A 568 7.18 10.88 22.73
N ASN A 569 7.19 9.61 23.13
CA ASN A 569 7.79 8.56 22.31
C ASN A 569 6.79 8.00 21.29
N GLU A 570 6.49 8.75 20.21
CA GLU A 570 5.55 8.35 19.14
C GLU A 570 5.88 7.03 18.41
N HIS A 571 6.97 6.36 18.78
CA HIS A 571 7.48 5.14 18.15
C HIS A 571 6.95 3.87 18.81
N ILE A 572 6.59 2.90 17.99
CA ILE A 572 6.14 1.56 18.37
C ILE A 572 7.10 0.55 17.75
N SER A 573 7.64 -0.34 18.56
CA SER A 573 8.56 -1.40 18.11
C SER A 573 7.82 -2.63 17.57
N TRP A 574 8.51 -3.38 16.73
CA TRP A 574 8.12 -4.71 16.25
C TRP A 574 7.78 -5.66 17.42
N ASN A 575 8.53 -5.56 18.53
CA ASN A 575 8.32 -6.38 19.72
C ASN A 575 7.01 -6.04 20.42
N GLN A 576 6.73 -4.76 20.70
CA GLN A 576 5.45 -4.31 21.28
C GLN A 576 4.25 -4.68 20.39
N PHE A 577 4.44 -4.67 19.07
CA PHE A 577 3.42 -4.98 18.07
C PHE A 577 3.03 -6.47 18.04
N CYS A 578 3.98 -7.41 18.06
CA CYS A 578 3.70 -8.83 17.81
C CYS A 578 4.45 -9.88 18.65
N LYS A 579 5.40 -9.49 19.52
CA LYS A 579 6.20 -10.42 20.35
C LYS A 579 5.83 -10.38 21.82
N GLU A 580 5.68 -9.18 22.35
CA GLU A 580 5.35 -8.96 23.74
C GLU A 580 3.83 -9.12 23.96
N PRO A 581 3.40 -9.93 24.94
CA PRO A 581 2.00 -10.00 25.33
C PRO A 581 1.47 -8.63 25.79
N LEU A 582 0.17 -8.41 25.62
CA LEU A 582 -0.51 -7.26 26.22
C LEU A 582 -0.55 -7.41 27.76
N PRO A 583 -0.61 -6.29 28.53
CA PRO A 583 -0.76 -6.34 29.97
C PRO A 583 -1.94 -7.22 30.41
N ASP A 584 -1.72 -8.08 31.40
CA ASP A 584 -2.65 -9.09 31.90
C ASP A 584 -3.22 -10.06 30.83
N ARG A 585 -2.51 -10.28 29.71
CA ARG A 585 -2.88 -11.21 28.63
C ARG A 585 -1.75 -12.18 28.29
N THR A 586 -2.13 -13.30 27.70
CA THR A 586 -1.23 -14.34 27.18
C THR A 586 -0.95 -14.20 25.67
N PHE A 587 -1.51 -13.17 25.03
CA PHE A 587 -1.45 -12.91 23.59
C PHE A 587 -0.96 -11.49 23.30
N THR A 588 -0.39 -11.30 22.12
CA THR A 588 0.19 -10.02 21.69
C THR A 588 -0.87 -9.09 21.07
N PHE A 589 -0.52 -7.82 20.85
CA PHE A 589 -1.42 -6.87 20.20
C PHE A 589 -1.87 -7.37 18.82
N TRP A 590 -0.93 -7.82 17.99
CA TRP A 590 -1.24 -8.26 16.64
C TRP A 590 -2.14 -9.50 16.61
N GLU A 591 -1.94 -10.47 17.51
CA GLU A 591 -2.80 -11.67 17.58
C GLU A 591 -4.25 -11.30 17.90
N TRP A 592 -4.45 -10.38 18.85
CA TRP A 592 -5.75 -9.82 19.20
C TRP A 592 -6.38 -9.04 18.04
N PHE A 593 -5.63 -8.15 17.39
CA PHE A 593 -6.11 -7.36 16.26
C PHE A 593 -6.47 -8.23 15.06
N PHE A 594 -5.63 -9.23 14.74
CA PHE A 594 -5.87 -10.20 13.67
C PHE A 594 -7.10 -11.07 13.95
N ALA A 595 -7.29 -11.52 15.19
CA ALA A 595 -8.46 -12.30 15.58
C ALA A 595 -9.77 -11.50 15.47
N ILE A 596 -9.76 -10.21 15.83
CA ILE A 596 -10.90 -9.29 15.62
C ILE A 596 -11.16 -9.06 14.14
N MET A 597 -10.11 -8.80 13.35
CA MET A 597 -10.22 -8.60 11.90
C MET A 597 -10.84 -9.83 11.22
N LYS A 598 -10.40 -11.03 11.61
CA LYS A 598 -10.95 -12.31 11.13
C LYS A 598 -12.40 -12.52 11.55
N LEU A 599 -12.73 -12.33 12.84
CA LEU A 599 -14.11 -12.37 13.33
C LEU A 599 -15.02 -11.42 12.55
N THR A 600 -14.53 -10.20 12.31
CA THR A 600 -15.29 -9.16 11.62
C THR A 600 -15.56 -9.55 10.17
N LYS A 601 -14.55 -10.03 9.44
CA LYS A 601 -14.70 -10.53 8.07
C LYS A 601 -15.63 -11.74 7.99
N ASP A 602 -15.43 -12.74 8.84
CA ASP A 602 -16.05 -14.06 8.69
C ASP A 602 -17.48 -14.11 9.26
N HIS A 603 -17.81 -13.27 10.25
CA HIS A 603 -19.11 -13.32 10.96
C HIS A 603 -19.86 -11.98 11.08
N LEU A 604 -19.18 -10.82 11.03
CA LEU A 604 -19.80 -9.51 11.37
C LEU A 604 -19.83 -8.50 10.22
N LEU A 605 -19.43 -8.90 9.01
CA LEU A 605 -19.09 -8.02 7.89
C LEU A 605 -20.23 -7.06 7.51
N SER A 606 -21.46 -7.56 7.43
CA SER A 606 -22.65 -6.77 7.08
C SER A 606 -22.95 -5.68 8.11
N MET A 607 -23.01 -6.06 9.39
CA MET A 607 -23.23 -5.14 10.52
C MET A 607 -22.09 -4.13 10.68
N TRP A 608 -20.84 -4.55 10.47
CA TRP A 608 -19.68 -3.65 10.49
C TRP A 608 -19.78 -2.59 9.38
N LYS A 609 -20.02 -3.00 8.13
CA LYS A 609 -20.20 -2.08 6.99
C LYS A 609 -21.36 -1.11 7.19
N ALA A 610 -22.46 -1.57 7.79
CA ALA A 610 -23.65 -0.76 8.09
C ALA A 610 -23.48 0.17 9.30
N GLY A 611 -22.30 0.25 9.91
CA GLY A 611 -22.04 1.14 11.05
C GLY A 611 -22.79 0.75 12.32
N ARG A 612 -23.11 -0.54 12.52
CA ARG A 612 -23.87 -1.01 13.69
C ARG A 612 -23.00 -1.45 14.88
N ILE A 613 -21.68 -1.45 14.69
CA ILE A 613 -20.70 -1.93 15.67
C ILE A 613 -19.71 -0.78 15.93
N THR A 614 -19.61 -0.34 17.18
CA THR A 614 -18.61 0.64 17.66
C THR A 614 -17.22 0.02 17.61
N GLY A 615 -17.11 -1.25 18.02
CA GLY A 615 -15.94 -2.08 17.85
C GLY A 615 -14.82 -1.72 18.83
N PHE A 616 -13.95 -0.80 18.43
CA PHE A 616 -12.75 -0.43 19.17
C PHE A 616 -13.06 0.68 20.17
N ILE A 617 -13.38 0.28 21.41
CA ILE A 617 -13.69 1.17 22.54
C ILE A 617 -13.37 0.45 23.87
N ASN A 618 -12.66 1.14 24.78
CA ASN A 618 -12.27 0.58 26.07
C ASN A 618 -13.49 0.44 27.02
N LYS A 619 -13.39 -0.42 28.03
CA LYS A 619 -14.51 -0.73 28.95
C LYS A 619 -15.02 0.49 29.71
N ALA A 620 -14.14 1.44 30.08
CA ALA A 620 -14.52 2.63 30.84
C ALA A 620 -15.26 3.64 29.94
N LYS A 621 -14.71 3.99 28.79
CA LYS A 621 -15.37 4.87 27.80
C LYS A 621 -16.73 4.31 27.37
N ALA A 622 -16.81 3.00 27.08
CA ALA A 622 -18.08 2.35 26.75
C ALA A 622 -19.13 2.39 27.89
N HIS A 623 -18.68 2.38 29.15
CA HIS A 623 -19.55 2.54 30.32
C HIS A 623 -20.05 3.99 30.44
N ASP A 624 -19.15 4.97 30.31
CA ASP A 624 -19.46 6.39 30.49
C ASP A 624 -20.28 6.97 29.33
N ASP A 625 -20.10 6.46 28.11
CA ASP A 625 -20.92 6.82 26.95
C ASP A 625 -22.36 6.31 27.12
N LEU A 626 -22.54 5.07 27.60
CA LEU A 626 -23.86 4.51 27.89
C LEU A 626 -24.57 5.22 29.06
N LEU A 627 -23.85 5.61 30.12
CA LEU A 627 -24.44 6.40 31.22
C LEU A 627 -24.86 7.82 30.78
N ARG A 628 -24.19 8.40 29.79
CA ARG A 628 -24.52 9.72 29.22
C ARG A 628 -25.54 9.65 28.09
N ALA A 629 -25.98 8.47 27.68
CA ALA A 629 -26.89 8.30 26.56
C ALA A 629 -28.30 8.78 26.89
N VAL A 630 -28.80 9.74 26.10
CA VAL A 630 -30.12 10.39 26.27
C VAL A 630 -31.28 9.38 26.22
N THR A 631 -31.10 8.24 25.55
CA THR A 631 -32.08 7.16 25.40
C THR A 631 -32.24 6.27 26.65
N GLY A 632 -31.32 6.34 27.63
CA GLY A 632 -31.49 5.71 28.95
C GLY A 632 -31.57 4.17 28.92
N ILE A 633 -32.51 3.61 29.69
CA ILE A 633 -32.66 2.15 29.93
C ILE A 633 -32.87 1.39 28.61
N GLY A 634 -32.10 0.31 28.42
CA GLY A 634 -32.10 -0.49 27.20
C GLY A 634 -31.26 0.09 26.06
N THR A 635 -30.55 1.20 26.27
CA THR A 635 -29.51 1.66 25.34
C THR A 635 -28.33 0.70 25.39
N PHE A 636 -27.80 0.30 24.23
CA PHE A 636 -26.70 -0.66 24.14
C PHE A 636 -25.69 -0.33 23.03
N LEU A 637 -24.47 -0.86 23.15
CA LEU A 637 -23.44 -0.80 22.10
C LEU A 637 -22.71 -2.14 21.97
N LEU A 638 -22.05 -2.32 20.82
CA LEU A 638 -21.23 -3.49 20.54
C LEU A 638 -19.75 -3.12 20.45
N ARG A 639 -18.93 -3.80 21.25
CA ARG A 639 -17.48 -3.60 21.30
C ARG A 639 -16.73 -4.92 21.21
N PHE A 640 -15.51 -4.88 20.70
CA PHE A 640 -14.62 -6.04 20.71
C PHE A 640 -14.08 -6.28 22.12
N SER A 641 -13.79 -7.55 22.43
CA SER A 641 -13.27 -7.95 23.74
C SER A 641 -11.79 -7.61 23.88
N ASP A 642 -11.42 -7.07 25.05
CA ASP A 642 -10.03 -6.83 25.44
C ASP A 642 -9.35 -8.08 26.04
N SER A 643 -10.14 -9.09 26.41
CA SER A 643 -9.70 -10.27 27.16
C SER A 643 -9.80 -11.57 26.37
N GLU A 644 -10.50 -11.57 25.24
CA GLU A 644 -10.77 -12.78 24.45
C GLU A 644 -10.48 -12.54 22.98
N LEU A 645 -9.61 -13.39 22.40
CA LEU A 645 -9.21 -13.32 21.00
C LEU A 645 -10.42 -13.52 20.08
N GLY A 646 -10.75 -12.52 19.26
CA GLY A 646 -11.90 -12.59 18.38
C GLY A 646 -13.23 -12.69 19.14
N GLY A 647 -13.33 -12.07 20.32
CA GLY A 647 -14.58 -11.89 21.04
C GLY A 647 -15.26 -10.55 20.70
N VAL A 648 -16.59 -10.52 20.65
CA VAL A 648 -17.42 -9.30 20.63
C VAL A 648 -18.45 -9.38 21.77
N THR A 649 -18.67 -8.28 22.46
CA THR A 649 -19.58 -8.19 23.62
C THR A 649 -20.56 -7.03 23.47
N ILE A 650 -21.73 -7.18 24.10
CA ILE A 650 -22.75 -6.14 24.24
C ILE A 650 -22.61 -5.51 25.62
N ALA A 651 -22.59 -4.17 25.64
CA ALA A 651 -22.75 -3.36 26.84
C ALA A 651 -24.11 -2.65 26.77
N TYR A 652 -24.89 -2.63 27.86
CA TYR A 652 -26.20 -1.99 27.87
C TYR A 652 -26.58 -1.39 29.24
N VAL A 653 -27.44 -0.38 29.24
CA VAL A 653 -28.03 0.19 30.45
C VAL A 653 -29.20 -0.70 30.90
N ASN A 654 -29.08 -1.31 32.09
CA ASN A 654 -30.10 -2.19 32.66
C ASN A 654 -31.26 -1.42 33.30
N GLU A 655 -32.26 -2.15 33.80
CA GLU A 655 -33.48 -1.60 34.43
C GLU A 655 -33.19 -0.78 35.69
N CYS A 656 -32.05 -1.00 36.35
CA CYS A 656 -31.58 -0.21 37.49
C CYS A 656 -30.83 1.06 37.08
N GLY A 657 -30.75 1.38 35.77
CA GLY A 657 -29.98 2.51 35.25
C GLY A 657 -28.46 2.34 35.28
N SER A 658 -27.96 1.11 35.51
CA SER A 658 -26.52 0.82 35.57
C SER A 658 -26.05 0.03 34.34
N VAL A 659 -24.79 0.19 33.94
CA VAL A 659 -24.26 -0.47 32.74
C VAL A 659 -23.87 -1.90 33.04
N THR A 660 -24.50 -2.84 32.33
CA THR A 660 -24.19 -4.27 32.34
C THR A 660 -23.38 -4.63 31.09
N MET A 661 -22.36 -5.47 31.26
CA MET A 661 -21.51 -5.96 30.17
C MET A 661 -21.68 -7.48 30.10
N LEU A 662 -22.12 -7.99 28.95
CA LEU A 662 -22.28 -9.44 28.76
C LEU A 662 -20.92 -10.12 28.58
N SER A 663 -20.87 -11.44 28.79
CA SER A 663 -19.73 -12.25 28.37
C SER A 663 -19.56 -12.16 26.85
N PRO A 664 -18.34 -12.06 26.31
CA PRO A 664 -18.13 -12.00 24.86
C PRO A 664 -18.58 -13.29 24.16
N TRP A 665 -18.88 -13.15 22.87
CA TRP A 665 -19.12 -14.26 21.94
C TRP A 665 -18.03 -14.29 20.87
N THR A 666 -17.64 -15.49 20.49
CA THR A 666 -16.58 -15.79 19.53
C THR A 666 -17.14 -16.35 18.22
N ALA A 667 -16.26 -16.60 17.24
CA ALA A 667 -16.60 -17.32 16.02
C ALA A 667 -17.32 -18.67 16.28
N ARG A 668 -16.99 -19.38 17.38
CA ARG A 668 -17.65 -20.65 17.76
C ARG A 668 -19.12 -20.44 18.13
N ASP A 669 -19.43 -19.36 18.83
CA ASP A 669 -20.78 -19.00 19.23
C ASP A 669 -21.64 -18.61 18.02
N PHE A 670 -21.04 -17.95 17.02
CA PHE A 670 -21.71 -17.55 15.79
C PHE A 670 -21.90 -18.69 14.77
N GLN A 671 -21.25 -19.84 14.96
CA GLN A 671 -21.60 -21.08 14.24
C GLN A 671 -22.91 -21.69 14.74
N ILE A 672 -23.31 -21.41 15.99
CA ILE A 672 -24.56 -21.90 16.59
C ILE A 672 -25.71 -20.91 16.35
N LEU A 673 -25.47 -19.61 16.61
CA LEU A 673 -26.46 -18.55 16.45
C LEU A 673 -25.75 -17.23 16.18
N ASN A 674 -26.06 -16.56 15.06
CA ASN A 674 -25.40 -15.32 14.64
C ASN A 674 -25.73 -14.14 15.59
N LEU A 675 -24.90 -13.09 15.56
CA LEU A 675 -25.02 -11.96 16.47
C LEU A 675 -26.35 -11.19 16.36
N ALA A 676 -26.92 -11.05 15.16
CA ALA A 676 -28.18 -10.32 14.97
C ALA A 676 -29.36 -11.06 15.62
N ASP A 677 -29.43 -12.38 15.47
CA ASP A 677 -30.45 -13.20 16.14
C ASP A 677 -30.27 -13.22 17.67
N ARG A 678 -29.02 -13.19 18.17
CA ARG A 678 -28.74 -13.01 19.60
C ARG A 678 -29.24 -11.66 20.12
N ILE A 679 -29.07 -10.58 19.35
CA ILE A 679 -29.60 -9.25 19.69
C ILE A 679 -31.14 -9.27 19.71
N ARG A 680 -31.78 -9.93 18.73
CA ARG A 680 -33.24 -10.06 18.63
C ARG A 680 -33.87 -10.76 19.84
N ASP A 681 -33.21 -11.78 20.39
CA ASP A 681 -33.72 -12.53 21.55
C ASP A 681 -33.58 -11.77 22.87
N LEU A 682 -32.73 -10.73 22.92
CA LEU A 682 -32.48 -9.95 24.12
C LEU A 682 -33.45 -8.76 24.20
N GLU A 683 -34.63 -9.00 24.76
CA GLU A 683 -35.72 -8.02 24.89
C GLU A 683 -35.38 -6.77 25.73
N MET A 684 -34.35 -6.84 26.58
CA MET A 684 -33.82 -5.67 27.30
C MET A 684 -33.05 -4.69 26.42
N LEU A 685 -32.62 -5.11 25.22
CA LEU A 685 -31.95 -4.24 24.25
C LEU A 685 -33.02 -3.49 23.43
N ARG A 686 -33.01 -2.16 23.49
CA ARG A 686 -34.02 -1.29 22.87
C ARG A 686 -33.44 -0.34 21.85
N CYS A 687 -32.34 0.34 22.19
CA CYS A 687 -31.77 1.37 21.33
C CYS A 687 -30.27 1.19 21.16
N LEU A 688 -29.80 1.12 19.91
CA LEU A 688 -28.39 1.11 19.59
C LEU A 688 -27.81 2.52 19.77
N HIS A 689 -26.83 2.64 20.67
CA HIS A 689 -26.01 3.84 20.83
C HIS A 689 -25.31 4.18 19.50
N PRO A 690 -25.30 5.44 19.07
CA PRO A 690 -24.67 5.82 17.82
C PRO A 690 -23.16 5.57 17.85
N THR A 691 -22.58 5.17 16.72
CA THR A 691 -21.13 4.89 16.62
C THR A 691 -20.27 6.13 16.36
N ASP A 692 -20.90 7.30 16.26
CA ASP A 692 -20.34 8.61 15.93
C ASP A 692 -21.33 9.68 16.44
N ILE A 693 -20.85 10.79 16.99
CA ILE A 693 -21.67 11.89 17.50
C ILE A 693 -22.65 12.49 16.46
N ASN A 694 -22.37 12.30 15.17
CA ASN A 694 -23.19 12.78 14.06
C ASN A 694 -24.35 11.83 13.69
N VAL A 695 -24.44 10.66 14.32
CA VAL A 695 -25.46 9.63 14.05
C VAL A 695 -26.52 9.68 15.17
N GLN A 696 -27.79 9.60 14.79
CA GLN A 696 -28.89 9.48 15.77
C GLN A 696 -28.95 8.06 16.35
N PRO A 697 -29.35 7.89 17.62
CA PRO A 697 -29.66 6.56 18.17
C PRO A 697 -30.73 5.86 17.33
N LEU A 698 -30.60 4.53 17.16
CA LEU A 698 -31.52 3.73 16.37
C LEU A 698 -32.26 2.73 17.24
N ASP A 699 -33.55 2.51 17.01
CA ASP A 699 -34.26 1.36 17.58
C ASP A 699 -33.56 0.05 17.18
N ARG A 700 -33.55 -0.95 18.07
CA ARG A 700 -32.91 -2.25 17.86
C ARG A 700 -33.32 -2.89 16.53
N ASP A 701 -34.62 -2.92 16.24
CA ASP A 701 -35.14 -3.64 15.07
C ASP A 701 -34.98 -2.81 13.78
N LEU A 702 -34.92 -1.47 13.88
CA LEU A 702 -34.45 -0.61 12.77
C LEU A 702 -32.93 -0.72 12.53
N ALA A 703 -32.15 -1.01 13.57
CA ALA A 703 -30.70 -1.16 13.47
C ALA A 703 -30.28 -2.54 12.92
N PHE A 704 -30.97 -3.61 13.32
CA PHE A 704 -30.57 -4.99 13.05
C PHE A 704 -31.58 -5.83 12.24
N GLY A 705 -32.78 -5.33 11.94
CA GLY A 705 -33.83 -6.07 11.24
C GLY A 705 -33.39 -6.73 9.93
N ASP A 706 -32.62 -6.00 9.11
CA ASP A 706 -32.06 -6.48 7.83
C ASP A 706 -31.06 -7.65 7.98
N PHE A 707 -30.58 -7.93 9.20
CA PHE A 707 -29.62 -9.00 9.49
C PHE A 707 -30.24 -10.19 10.23
N TYR A 708 -31.52 -10.12 10.59
CA TYR A 708 -32.21 -11.22 11.27
C TYR A 708 -32.45 -12.41 10.34
N THR A 709 -32.23 -13.62 10.85
CA THR A 709 -32.64 -14.82 10.10
C THR A 709 -34.17 -14.87 10.09
N GLN A 710 -34.74 -15.07 8.90
CA GLN A 710 -36.17 -15.32 8.73
C GLN A 710 -36.56 -16.55 9.56
N ARG A 711 -37.39 -16.35 10.58
CA ARG A 711 -37.98 -17.45 11.35
C ARG A 711 -39.11 -18.03 10.52
N THR A 712 -38.92 -19.23 9.98
CA THR A 712 -40.01 -19.99 9.38
C THR A 712 -41.06 -20.23 10.46
N GLU A 713 -42.32 -19.86 10.21
CA GLU A 713 -43.40 -20.25 11.13
C GLU A 713 -43.45 -21.78 11.21
N PRO A 714 -43.73 -22.35 12.40
CA PRO A 714 -43.78 -23.80 12.58
C PRO A 714 -45.02 -24.36 11.89
N THR A 715 -44.92 -24.66 10.59
CA THR A 715 -45.88 -25.53 9.93
C THR A 715 -45.83 -26.90 10.60
N PRO A 716 -46.96 -27.43 11.10
CA PRO A 716 -46.98 -28.75 11.69
C PRO A 716 -46.62 -29.77 10.62
N ARG A 717 -45.47 -30.44 10.78
CA ARG A 717 -45.04 -31.48 9.87
C ARG A 717 -45.99 -32.67 9.99
N VAL A 718 -46.31 -33.29 8.86
CA VAL A 718 -47.26 -34.43 8.77
C VAL A 718 -46.73 -35.66 9.55
N ASP A 719 -45.44 -35.70 9.84
CA ASP A 719 -44.75 -36.73 10.63
C ASP A 719 -44.84 -36.53 12.16
N GLY A 720 -45.44 -35.43 12.64
CA GLY A 720 -45.63 -35.14 14.07
C GLY A 720 -44.43 -34.49 14.77
N TYR A 721 -43.31 -34.22 14.07
CA TYR A 721 -42.15 -33.56 14.69
C TYR A 721 -42.32 -32.03 14.75
N VAL A 722 -42.28 -31.48 15.97
CA VAL A 722 -42.30 -30.03 16.21
C VAL A 722 -40.87 -29.46 16.12
N PRO A 723 -40.62 -28.42 15.31
CA PRO A 723 -39.30 -27.78 15.24
C PRO A 723 -38.88 -27.10 16.56
N SER A 724 -37.72 -27.47 17.09
CA SER A 724 -37.09 -26.80 18.23
C SER A 724 -36.32 -25.55 17.79
N THR A 725 -36.36 -24.47 18.59
CA THR A 725 -35.55 -23.26 18.35
C THR A 725 -34.64 -22.96 19.54
N ILE A 726 -33.42 -22.49 19.26
CA ILE A 726 -32.46 -22.01 20.27
C ILE A 726 -32.62 -20.49 20.38
N ARG A 727 -32.61 -19.96 21.61
CA ARG A 727 -32.64 -18.52 21.91
C ARG A 727 -31.62 -18.16 22.98
N VAL A 728 -31.20 -16.90 23.02
CA VAL A 728 -30.39 -16.34 24.12
C VAL A 728 -31.30 -15.75 25.19
N GLN A 729 -30.95 -15.96 26.46
CA GLN A 729 -31.57 -15.29 27.60
C GLN A 729 -30.48 -14.88 28.60
N VAL A 730 -30.64 -13.70 29.21
CA VAL A 730 -29.81 -13.22 30.32
C VAL A 730 -30.66 -13.25 31.58
N ARG A 731 -30.16 -13.89 32.66
CA ARG A 731 -30.86 -13.91 33.95
C ARG A 731 -30.74 -12.55 34.62
N THR A 732 -31.87 -11.88 34.85
CA THR A 732 -31.96 -10.72 35.73
C THR A 732 -31.99 -11.19 37.19
N THR A 733 -31.44 -10.39 38.10
CA THR A 733 -31.24 -10.74 39.52
C THR A 733 -32.53 -10.77 40.37
N GLY A 734 -33.70 -10.85 39.73
CA GLY A 734 -35.02 -10.98 40.36
C GLY A 734 -35.64 -12.39 40.25
N ASP A 735 -35.09 -13.28 39.41
CA ASP A 735 -35.63 -14.63 39.20
C ASP A 735 -35.23 -15.61 40.34
N THR A 736 -35.71 -15.34 41.56
CA THR A 736 -35.93 -16.38 42.57
C THR A 736 -37.23 -17.14 42.30
N GLY A 737 -37.42 -17.57 41.06
CA GLY A 737 -38.52 -18.42 40.61
C GLY A 737 -38.14 -19.88 40.79
N SER A 738 -38.61 -20.50 41.88
CA SER A 738 -38.49 -21.95 42.04
C SER A 738 -39.32 -22.66 40.97
N ILE A 739 -38.66 -23.34 40.04
CA ILE A 739 -39.26 -24.38 39.21
C ILE A 739 -38.47 -25.67 39.36
N SER A 740 -38.88 -26.42 40.38
CA SER A 740 -38.64 -27.86 40.52
C SER A 740 -39.01 -28.59 39.23
N GLY A 741 -38.03 -29.20 38.55
CA GLY A 741 -38.29 -29.80 37.24
C GLY A 741 -37.14 -30.54 36.56
N THR A 742 -36.07 -30.91 37.28
CA THR A 742 -35.07 -31.85 36.77
C THR A 742 -35.37 -33.27 37.27
N PRO A 743 -35.48 -34.29 36.39
CA PRO A 743 -35.52 -35.68 36.84
C PRO A 743 -34.16 -36.04 37.46
N HIS A 744 -34.14 -36.31 38.77
CA HIS A 744 -32.96 -36.89 39.41
C HIS A 744 -32.76 -38.33 38.91
N HIS A 745 -31.76 -38.54 38.06
CA HIS A 745 -31.09 -39.84 38.01
C HIS A 745 -30.27 -40.01 39.30
N PRO A 746 -30.49 -41.08 40.09
CA PRO A 746 -29.70 -41.33 41.28
C PRO A 746 -28.31 -41.83 40.87
N MET A 747 -27.30 -40.96 40.91
CA MET A 747 -25.91 -41.40 40.90
C MET A 747 -25.58 -42.06 42.24
N GLN A 748 -25.34 -43.37 42.23
CA GLN A 748 -24.70 -44.04 43.36
C GLN A 748 -23.23 -43.64 43.40
N SER A 749 -22.83 -42.95 44.48
CA SER A 749 -21.43 -42.74 44.82
C SER A 749 -20.83 -44.03 45.39
N PRO A 750 -19.65 -44.49 44.93
CA PRO A 750 -18.89 -45.50 45.66
C PRO A 750 -18.28 -44.88 46.93
N PRO A 751 -18.21 -45.59 48.06
CA PRO A 751 -17.63 -45.07 49.29
C PRO A 751 -16.09 -45.02 49.23
N GLN A 752 -15.50 -44.00 49.83
CA GLN A 752 -14.07 -43.98 50.18
C GLN A 752 -13.87 -44.67 51.54
N ASP A 753 -12.86 -45.54 51.65
CA ASP A 753 -11.69 -45.33 52.53
C ASP A 753 -10.95 -46.64 52.85
N SER A 754 -9.64 -46.68 52.52
CA SER A 754 -8.59 -47.27 53.40
C SER A 754 -7.17 -47.14 52.80
N MET A 755 -6.44 -46.11 53.23
CA MET A 755 -5.03 -46.13 53.68
C MET A 755 -3.95 -47.01 52.98
N SER A 756 -2.96 -46.29 52.40
CA SER A 756 -1.50 -46.40 52.71
C SER A 756 -0.54 -47.35 51.95
N MET A 757 0.44 -46.71 51.28
CA MET A 757 1.89 -47.02 51.14
C MET A 757 2.38 -48.37 50.57
N GLY A 758 3.19 -48.28 49.50
CA GLY A 758 4.09 -49.34 49.04
C GLY A 758 5.07 -48.88 47.93
N ASN A 759 6.38 -48.90 48.20
CA ASN A 759 7.45 -48.62 47.23
C ASN A 759 7.56 -49.70 46.13
N GLY A 760 8.08 -49.34 44.95
CA GLY A 760 8.58 -50.30 43.96
C GLY A 760 9.03 -49.64 42.65
N SER A 761 10.25 -49.96 42.19
CA SER A 761 10.91 -49.39 40.99
C SER A 761 10.73 -50.26 39.72
N ASP A 762 11.20 -49.69 38.59
CA ASP A 762 11.84 -50.38 37.44
C ASP A 762 11.11 -50.51 36.06
N PHE A 763 11.53 -49.62 35.13
CA PHE A 763 11.80 -49.81 33.66
C PHE A 763 10.66 -50.30 32.69
N PRO A 764 10.83 -50.23 31.34
CA PRO A 764 10.96 -49.00 30.54
C PRO A 764 10.07 -48.98 29.25
N MET A 765 10.28 -47.97 28.40
CA MET A 765 9.65 -47.78 27.07
C MET A 765 9.90 -48.93 26.06
N ALA A 766 9.00 -49.05 25.07
CA ALA A 766 9.34 -49.46 23.70
C ALA A 766 8.39 -48.79 22.68
N ASP A 767 8.94 -48.41 21.52
CA ASP A 767 8.24 -47.77 20.39
C ASP A 767 7.27 -48.71 19.67
N PHE A 768 6.34 -48.13 18.90
CA PHE A 768 5.84 -48.75 17.67
C PHE A 768 5.55 -47.71 16.58
N ASP A 769 6.34 -47.79 15.52
CA ASP A 769 6.12 -47.14 14.24
C ASP A 769 6.37 -48.19 13.13
N THR A 770 6.02 -47.87 11.88
CA THR A 770 6.12 -48.67 10.65
C THR A 770 5.05 -49.75 10.39
N MET A 771 4.32 -49.53 9.29
CA MET A 771 4.03 -50.59 8.32
C MET A 771 3.93 -49.98 6.92
N GLN A 772 4.76 -50.46 5.98
CA GLN A 772 4.64 -50.19 4.55
C GLN A 772 4.26 -51.48 3.81
N ASN A 773 3.41 -51.32 2.80
CA ASN A 773 3.26 -52.10 1.56
C ASN A 773 3.53 -53.61 1.56
N PHE A 774 2.55 -54.38 1.09
CA PHE A 774 2.83 -55.43 0.11
C PHE A 774 1.70 -55.54 -0.93
N ASP A 775 2.11 -55.88 -2.16
CA ASP A 775 1.27 -55.86 -3.37
C ASP A 775 0.81 -57.27 -3.79
N VAL A 776 -0.34 -57.32 -4.48
CA VAL A 776 -0.77 -58.32 -5.49
C VAL A 776 -0.68 -59.83 -5.15
N TYR A 777 -1.84 -60.52 -5.06
CA TYR A 777 -2.26 -61.52 -6.07
C TYR A 777 -3.68 -62.12 -5.86
N ASN A 778 -4.28 -62.52 -7.00
CA ASN A 778 -5.33 -63.55 -7.22
C ASN A 778 -6.82 -63.25 -6.98
N ARG A 779 -7.58 -63.32 -8.10
CA ARG A 779 -8.91 -63.96 -8.31
C ARG A 779 -10.09 -63.38 -7.48
N LEU A 780 -11.20 -62.95 -8.09
CA LEU A 780 -11.87 -63.41 -9.32
C LEU A 780 -12.51 -62.23 -10.06
#